data_AF-A0A1Y2N8D9-F1
#
_entry.id   AF-A0A1Y2N8D9-F1
#
_cell.length_a   1.000
_cell.length_b   1.000
_cell.length_c   1.000
_cell.angle_alpha   90.00
_cell.angle_beta   90.00
_cell.angle_gamma   90.00
#
_symmetry.space_group_name_H-M   'P 1'
#
loop_
_entity.id
_entity.type
_entity.pdbx_description
1 polymer ?
#
loop_
_entity_poly.entity_id
_entity_poly.type
_entity_poly.pdbx_seq_one_letter_code
_entity_poly.pdbx_strand_id
1 'polypeptide(L)'
;MTSSASDTAYARLAEPVRRWIHGQGWTGLHDVQARAVEPVLAADRDILITAATAAGKTEAAFLPALSHLVERRASGRAPDGVEVLYLSPLKALINDQTRRLEPIGEELGIPVHPWHGDVTAARRTRVWRDRSGVLLITPESVEGIFCHRGDRAKALFGDLRFVIVDELHAFPGSPRGAQLASLMHRIDLLARRRVPRIGLSATVGKLDDAAEALRPGGGPRVHIIESAVDGRSRRTRVYAHSVTAGTGGSSAIARRLYSSLRGSTNLVFANARTDVEYYADRLRQECERRRTPNEFFAHHGSLSKAEREDVEDRLRGADLPGTAVCTSTLEMGIDIGQVREVAQVGPPPSVAALRQRWGRSGRRPGEPSILRIYVAEPDLGVDPEPVDELRPQLVQALAMLRLVRVHDWCEPPEHGGLHLSTLVQQVLSLTAQFGGVGPDQAESALCSRGPFRRVGGDTFHRLLGAMHGAELLTTAGDGTLLPGLRGEREIEHYGFLAAFATPAAYRVVAAGQEIGSVSAASPLVPDRGLVLAGRRWRVIAVHQSDCLVEVVPDSQGTVVAFPGGGAARVHDRVRAEMLAIYRGEDDGIADLLDDGARDLLAAARSAFERLRLHDRDTIPNGRSTLVLPWRGDRMLDTLLVALHQRGLRGDREGPALRVTAPVAVVEEALGALARAVPPDPTHLAASVAAKAEEKWDDVLSPGLLDEAYAARALDVDAVWDWARHRTPAPVPTDHAAPAPAAPEVGLSRGIPSGTGFAVVDVETTGLAPGAGHRIVEIAVVRCRSDGSVEDSWHTLLDPGRDPGPVDVHGLRPEDLAGAPSFSDVAGDLADLLAGRVVVAHNVRFDLSFLRAEFERIGALPPAWPLLCTMELIDRLPGSADRAGRGLADACAAFGVELRSAHTALGDARATAALLAAQIASAGTANVLDLGVTPAAIPGPWSPARPSGRVLHRGGGVAPARRIPAVRGADAAETAYADAVVLALDSGGISSAETDHLLEVARSRNVDDAVVSRIHERESARGDVSDESRRHLDIVQALMRS
;
A
#
# COMPACT_ATOMS: atom_id res chain seq x y z
N MET A 1 47.18 24.54 -8.00
CA MET A 1 47.19 24.99 -6.59
C MET A 1 46.72 23.92 -5.60
N THR A 2 46.36 22.70 -6.03
CA THR A 2 45.78 21.65 -5.17
C THR A 2 46.78 20.80 -4.37
N SER A 3 48.05 20.67 -4.79
CA SER A 3 49.04 19.82 -4.09
C SER A 3 49.43 20.38 -2.71
N SER A 4 49.71 21.69 -2.57
CA SER A 4 50.19 22.23 -1.28
C SER A 4 49.17 22.14 -0.15
N ALA A 5 47.86 22.25 -0.45
CA ALA A 5 46.80 22.15 0.55
C ALA A 5 46.56 20.71 1.01
N SER A 6 46.58 19.75 0.08
CA SER A 6 46.53 18.31 0.39
C SER A 6 47.73 17.88 1.23
N ASP A 7 48.94 18.32 0.86
CA ASP A 7 50.17 17.97 1.58
C ASP A 7 50.18 18.56 3.01
N THR A 8 49.68 19.79 3.16
CA THR A 8 49.53 20.43 4.47
C THR A 8 48.49 19.69 5.33
N ALA A 9 47.35 19.30 4.76
CA ALA A 9 46.32 18.54 5.48
C ALA A 9 46.82 17.15 5.88
N TYR A 10 47.50 16.43 4.97
CA TYR A 10 48.12 15.15 5.26
C TYR A 10 49.14 15.24 6.39
N ALA A 11 49.97 16.29 6.41
CA ALA A 11 50.95 16.50 7.46
C ALA A 11 50.35 16.70 8.86
N ARG A 12 49.09 17.17 8.94
CA ARG A 12 48.35 17.39 10.20
C ARG A 12 47.76 16.11 10.80
N LEU A 13 47.66 15.01 10.04
CA LEU A 13 47.19 13.73 10.56
C LEU A 13 48.25 13.10 11.48
N ALA A 14 47.79 12.29 12.46
CA ALA A 14 48.68 11.60 13.38
C ALA A 14 49.58 10.62 12.62
N GLU A 15 50.83 10.47 13.07
CA GLU A 15 51.83 9.66 12.37
C GLU A 15 51.39 8.21 12.07
N PRO A 16 50.75 7.47 13.01
CA PRO A 16 50.22 6.14 12.70
C PRO A 16 49.16 6.14 11.57
N VAL A 17 48.32 7.17 11.49
CA VAL A 17 47.32 7.31 10.42
C VAL A 17 48.00 7.57 9.07
N ARG A 18 49.03 8.42 9.04
CA ARG A 18 49.83 8.68 7.84
C ARG A 18 50.51 7.40 7.33
N ARG A 19 51.07 6.59 8.24
CA ARG A 19 51.68 5.30 7.90
C ARG A 19 50.67 4.35 7.25
N TRP A 20 49.47 4.25 7.82
CA TRP A 20 48.40 3.44 7.25
C TRP A 20 48.03 3.92 5.83
N ILE A 21 47.83 5.23 5.63
CA ILE A 21 47.52 5.82 4.32
C ILE A 21 48.60 5.47 3.28
N HIS A 22 49.87 5.61 3.66
CA HIS A 22 51.00 5.23 2.80
C HIS A 22 51.00 3.72 2.50
N GLY A 23 50.69 2.87 3.49
CA GLY A 23 50.56 1.43 3.33
C GLY A 23 49.44 1.01 2.36
N GLN A 24 48.38 1.81 2.24
CA GLN A 24 47.32 1.62 1.24
C GLN A 24 47.72 2.09 -0.18
N GLY A 25 48.92 2.66 -0.35
CA GLY A 25 49.42 3.14 -1.65
C GLY A 25 48.76 4.43 -2.14
N TRP A 26 48.17 5.23 -1.24
CA TRP A 26 47.54 6.50 -1.62
C TRP A 26 48.58 7.54 -2.00
N THR A 27 48.38 8.23 -3.12
CA THR A 27 49.30 9.27 -3.62
C THR A 27 49.01 10.66 -3.04
N GLY A 28 47.91 10.82 -2.31
CA GLY A 28 47.45 12.09 -1.73
C GLY A 28 46.03 11.98 -1.21
N LEU A 29 45.53 13.04 -0.57
CA LEU A 29 44.14 13.11 -0.10
C LEU A 29 43.24 13.69 -1.19
N HIS A 30 42.02 13.19 -1.30
CA HIS A 30 40.98 13.85 -2.10
C HIS A 30 40.62 15.22 -1.51
N ASP A 31 40.08 16.13 -2.33
CA ASP A 31 39.72 17.50 -1.91
C ASP A 31 38.83 17.52 -0.66
N VAL A 32 37.77 16.70 -0.64
CA VAL A 32 36.88 16.59 0.53
C VAL A 32 37.61 16.07 1.77
N GLN A 33 38.54 15.13 1.61
CA GLN A 33 39.32 14.58 2.71
C GLN A 33 40.26 15.64 3.29
N ALA A 34 41.01 16.34 2.42
CA ALA A 34 41.93 17.40 2.81
C ALA A 34 41.22 18.55 3.54
N ARG A 35 40.05 18.98 3.05
CA ARG A 35 39.24 20.05 3.67
C ARG A 35 38.61 19.63 5.00
N ALA A 36 38.33 18.35 5.19
CA ALA A 36 37.77 17.83 6.44
C ALA A 36 38.80 17.67 7.57
N VAL A 37 40.11 17.59 7.25
CA VAL A 37 41.15 17.32 8.25
C VAL A 37 41.11 18.33 9.40
N GLU A 38 41.23 19.63 9.12
CA GLU A 38 41.34 20.65 10.17
C GLU A 38 40.05 20.78 11.01
N PRO A 39 38.86 20.92 10.40
CA PRO A 39 37.63 21.09 11.17
C PRO A 39 37.31 19.87 12.04
N VAL A 40 37.57 18.65 11.55
CA VAL A 40 37.32 17.42 12.32
C VAL A 40 38.34 17.27 13.45
N LEU A 41 39.63 17.54 13.21
CA LEU A 41 40.66 17.48 14.25
C LEU A 41 40.38 18.44 15.42
N ALA A 42 39.84 19.62 15.14
CA ALA A 42 39.48 20.61 16.14
C ALA A 42 38.42 20.11 17.15
N ALA A 43 37.53 19.21 16.72
CA ALA A 43 36.51 18.56 17.55
C ALA A 43 35.65 19.53 18.38
N ASP A 44 35.36 20.71 17.83
CA ASP A 44 34.69 21.83 18.53
C ASP A 44 33.38 22.27 17.86
N ARG A 45 33.03 21.71 16.70
CA ARG A 45 31.88 22.12 15.89
C ARG A 45 31.21 20.94 15.17
N ASP A 46 29.98 21.17 14.75
CA ASP A 46 29.26 20.25 13.87
C ASP A 46 29.70 20.45 12.42
N ILE A 47 29.77 19.35 11.67
CA ILE A 47 30.28 19.34 10.30
C ILE A 47 29.33 18.57 9.41
N LEU A 48 28.99 19.13 8.25
CA LEU A 48 28.28 18.42 7.20
C LEU A 48 29.22 18.23 6.01
N ILE A 49 29.55 16.99 5.67
CA ILE A 49 30.39 16.64 4.54
C ILE A 49 29.50 16.18 3.38
N THR A 50 29.47 16.98 2.31
CA THR A 50 28.74 16.69 1.08
C THR A 50 29.70 16.44 -0.08
N ALA A 51 29.65 15.23 -0.63
CA ALA A 51 30.44 14.86 -1.81
C ALA A 51 29.81 13.67 -2.55
N ALA A 52 30.16 13.52 -3.83
CA ALA A 52 29.70 12.41 -4.66
C ALA A 52 30.05 11.04 -4.04
N THR A 53 29.26 10.02 -4.38
CA THR A 53 29.55 8.63 -4.01
C THR A 53 30.93 8.24 -4.56
N ALA A 54 31.78 7.62 -3.73
CA ALA A 54 33.19 7.29 -4.01
C ALA A 54 34.20 8.47 -3.96
N ALA A 55 33.83 9.65 -3.46
CA ALA A 55 34.78 10.75 -3.19
C ALA A 55 35.58 10.59 -1.86
N GLY A 56 35.40 9.48 -1.14
CA GLY A 56 36.11 9.22 0.13
C GLY A 56 35.56 9.97 1.35
N LYS A 57 34.24 10.19 1.42
CA LYS A 57 33.56 10.90 2.55
C LYS A 57 33.77 10.22 3.89
N THR A 58 33.74 8.90 3.91
CA THR A 58 33.95 8.09 5.11
C THR A 58 35.34 8.37 5.68
N GLU A 59 36.37 8.29 4.84
CA GLU A 59 37.75 8.55 5.26
C GLU A 59 37.97 10.03 5.60
N ALA A 60 37.23 10.95 4.97
CA ALA A 60 37.22 12.37 5.33
C ALA A 60 36.76 12.61 6.78
N ALA A 61 35.87 11.77 7.32
CA ALA A 61 35.48 11.83 8.72
C ALA A 61 36.40 11.00 9.63
N PHE A 62 36.70 9.76 9.26
CA PHE A 62 37.40 8.83 10.15
C PHE A 62 38.89 9.11 10.30
N LEU A 63 39.62 9.47 9.24
CA LEU A 63 41.08 9.70 9.33
C LEU A 63 41.43 10.82 10.33
N PRO A 64 40.81 12.01 10.27
CA PRO A 64 41.04 13.04 11.28
C PRO A 64 40.45 12.69 12.66
N ALA A 65 39.28 12.02 12.74
CA ALA A 65 38.72 11.61 14.02
C ALA A 65 39.63 10.61 14.76
N LEU A 66 40.18 9.62 14.05
CA LEU A 66 41.13 8.65 14.59
C LEU A 66 42.45 9.33 14.99
N SER A 67 42.93 10.30 14.19
CA SER A 67 44.10 11.10 14.56
C SER A 67 43.89 11.84 15.89
N HIS A 68 42.71 12.44 16.08
CA HIS A 68 42.34 13.10 17.34
C HIS A 68 42.36 12.11 18.53
N LEU A 69 41.90 10.87 18.34
CA LEU A 69 41.95 9.85 19.41
C LEU A 69 43.38 9.42 19.74
N VAL A 70 44.22 9.22 18.74
CA VAL A 70 45.64 8.89 18.92
C VAL A 70 46.35 9.98 19.71
N GLU A 71 46.15 11.25 19.34
CA GLU A 71 46.75 12.39 20.03
C GLU A 71 46.24 12.54 21.47
N ARG A 72 44.94 12.33 21.71
CA ARG A 72 44.36 12.30 23.07
C ARG A 72 45.05 11.24 23.93
N ARG A 73 45.21 10.02 23.42
CA ARG A 73 45.86 8.92 24.15
C ARG A 73 47.33 9.22 24.40
N ALA A 74 48.04 9.78 23.42
CA ALA A 74 49.43 10.22 23.58
C ALA A 74 49.58 11.32 24.65
N SER A 75 48.56 12.16 24.85
CA SER A 75 48.55 13.17 25.92
C SER A 75 48.25 12.61 27.33
N GLY A 76 48.17 11.28 27.48
CA GLY A 76 47.95 10.61 28.77
C GLY A 76 46.49 10.54 29.23
N ARG A 77 45.54 10.91 28.36
CA ARG A 77 44.10 10.84 28.65
C ARG A 77 43.57 9.46 28.27
N ALA A 78 43.34 8.61 29.28
CA ALA A 78 42.70 7.31 29.07
C ALA A 78 41.22 7.48 28.69
N PRO A 79 40.68 6.64 27.79
CA PRO A 79 39.27 6.66 27.43
C PRO A 79 38.40 6.13 28.59
N ASP A 80 37.28 6.81 28.86
CA ASP A 80 36.30 6.43 29.89
C ASP A 80 34.91 6.10 29.29
N GLY A 81 34.92 5.66 28.03
CA GLY A 81 33.72 5.36 27.25
C GLY A 81 34.03 5.31 25.75
N VAL A 82 32.99 5.15 24.94
CA VAL A 82 33.11 5.19 23.49
C VAL A 82 33.50 6.60 23.09
N GLU A 83 34.46 6.72 22.18
CA GLU A 83 35.00 8.01 21.73
C GLU A 83 34.38 8.45 20.39
N VAL A 84 33.99 7.50 19.53
CA VAL A 84 33.30 7.77 18.26
C VAL A 84 32.05 6.88 18.14
N LEU A 85 30.88 7.50 17.98
CA LEU A 85 29.64 6.82 17.68
C LEU A 85 29.32 6.98 16.19
N TYR A 86 29.33 5.90 15.43
CA TYR A 86 28.94 5.88 14.04
C TYR A 86 27.52 5.33 13.89
N LEU A 87 26.62 6.16 13.37
CA LEU A 87 25.19 5.88 13.19
C LEU A 87 24.90 5.65 11.71
N SER A 88 24.37 4.47 11.40
CA SER A 88 24.06 4.08 10.04
C SER A 88 22.58 3.70 9.87
N PRO A 89 21.96 4.05 8.73
CA PRO A 89 20.60 3.61 8.44
C PRO A 89 20.53 2.11 8.12
N LEU A 90 21.62 1.47 7.71
CA LEU A 90 21.58 0.07 7.25
C LEU A 90 22.61 -0.80 7.98
N LYS A 91 22.18 -2.00 8.37
CA LYS A 91 23.08 -3.02 8.95
C LYS A 91 24.21 -3.40 7.99
N ALA A 92 23.91 -3.52 6.69
CA ALA A 92 24.90 -3.85 5.68
C ALA A 92 26.02 -2.80 5.58
N LEU A 93 25.68 -1.53 5.76
CA LEU A 93 26.65 -0.43 5.78
C LEU A 93 27.51 -0.46 7.05
N ILE A 94 26.97 -0.87 8.20
CA ILE A 94 27.77 -1.14 9.41
C ILE A 94 28.79 -2.25 9.14
N ASN A 95 28.38 -3.37 8.54
CA ASN A 95 29.29 -4.46 8.21
C ASN A 95 30.40 -4.02 7.26
N ASP A 96 30.06 -3.22 6.26
CA ASP A 96 31.03 -2.67 5.31
C ASP A 96 32.05 -1.77 5.99
N GLN A 97 31.59 -0.81 6.79
CA GLN A 97 32.47 0.07 7.54
C GLN A 97 33.30 -0.67 8.58
N THR A 98 32.77 -1.74 9.17
CA THR A 98 33.53 -2.60 10.08
C THR A 98 34.73 -3.22 9.39
N ARG A 99 34.54 -3.84 8.21
CA ARG A 99 35.65 -4.42 7.43
C ARG A 99 36.72 -3.39 7.06
N ARG A 100 36.29 -2.15 6.77
CA ARG A 100 37.20 -1.04 6.43
C ARG A 100 37.95 -0.49 7.64
N LEU A 101 37.28 -0.38 8.78
CA LEU A 101 37.82 0.27 9.97
C LEU A 101 38.57 -0.66 10.93
N GLU A 102 38.29 -1.97 10.93
CA GLU A 102 39.00 -2.91 11.81
C GLU A 102 40.52 -2.93 11.57
N PRO A 103 41.03 -3.03 10.32
CA PRO A 103 42.47 -3.06 10.07
C PRO A 103 43.19 -1.78 10.53
N ILE A 104 42.59 -0.61 10.28
CA ILE A 104 43.15 0.67 10.75
C ILE A 104 43.04 0.77 12.28
N GLY A 105 41.94 0.34 12.87
CA GLY A 105 41.76 0.31 14.32
C GLY A 105 42.82 -0.55 15.01
N GLU A 106 43.14 -1.73 14.46
CA GLU A 106 44.20 -2.62 14.95
C GLU A 106 45.57 -1.96 14.91
N GLU A 107 45.94 -1.32 13.79
CA GLU A 107 47.23 -0.60 13.66
C GLU A 107 47.34 0.57 14.65
N LEU A 108 46.22 1.25 14.95
CA LEU A 108 46.17 2.39 15.86
C LEU A 108 45.97 1.99 17.33
N GLY A 109 45.70 0.72 17.63
CA GLY A 109 45.29 0.27 18.96
C GLY A 109 43.93 0.83 19.39
N ILE A 110 43.05 1.17 18.45
CA ILE A 110 41.70 1.71 18.67
C ILE A 110 40.67 0.60 18.38
N PRO A 111 39.96 0.08 19.39
CA PRO A 111 38.93 -0.94 19.16
C PRO A 111 37.80 -0.46 18.25
N VAL A 112 37.30 -1.36 17.42
CA VAL A 112 36.15 -1.14 16.53
C VAL A 112 35.06 -2.15 16.88
N HIS A 113 33.85 -1.65 17.09
CA HIS A 113 32.74 -2.43 17.62
C HIS A 113 31.49 -2.30 16.75
N PRO A 114 31.13 -3.32 15.94
CA PRO A 114 29.82 -3.36 15.31
C PRO A 114 28.74 -3.77 16.30
N TRP A 115 27.58 -3.11 16.22
CA TRP A 115 26.40 -3.43 17.01
C TRP A 115 25.12 -3.30 16.18
N HIS A 116 24.50 -4.44 15.89
CA HIS A 116 23.14 -4.52 15.37
C HIS A 116 22.52 -5.89 15.71
N GLY A 117 21.28 -6.12 15.28
CA GLY A 117 20.55 -7.36 15.55
C GLY A 117 21.25 -8.65 15.11
N ASP A 118 22.08 -8.57 14.06
CA ASP A 118 22.71 -9.75 13.44
C ASP A 118 24.14 -10.00 13.97
N VAL A 119 24.64 -9.13 14.85
CA VAL A 119 25.94 -9.31 15.53
C VAL A 119 25.77 -10.27 16.71
N THR A 120 26.69 -11.23 16.84
CA THR A 120 26.66 -12.22 17.92
C THR A 120 26.66 -11.56 19.30
N ALA A 121 25.94 -12.16 20.25
CA ALA A 121 25.85 -11.66 21.62
C ALA A 121 27.23 -11.51 22.27
N ALA A 122 28.17 -12.41 21.96
CA ALA A 122 29.55 -12.34 22.43
C ALA A 122 30.27 -11.07 21.95
N ARG A 123 30.16 -10.72 20.66
CA ARG A 123 30.79 -9.52 20.09
C ARG A 123 30.14 -8.24 20.62
N ARG A 124 28.82 -8.21 20.81
CA ARG A 124 28.13 -7.08 21.48
C ARG A 124 28.53 -6.94 22.95
N THR A 125 28.74 -8.04 23.66
CA THR A 125 29.14 -8.00 25.08
C THR A 125 30.55 -7.45 25.29
N ARG A 126 31.44 -7.60 24.29
CA ARG A 126 32.82 -7.07 24.32
C ARG A 126 32.86 -5.56 24.56
N VAL A 127 31.91 -4.81 24.00
CA VAL A 127 31.79 -3.35 24.19
C VAL A 127 31.70 -2.96 25.66
N TRP A 128 31.11 -3.81 26.51
CA TRP A 128 31.00 -3.51 27.95
C TRP A 128 32.26 -3.87 28.74
N ARG A 129 33.17 -4.64 28.17
CA ARG A 129 34.46 -4.98 28.79
C ARG A 129 35.53 -3.96 28.39
N ASP A 130 35.59 -3.64 27.11
CA ASP A 130 36.42 -2.58 26.53
C ASP A 130 35.50 -1.60 25.81
N ARG A 131 35.23 -0.47 26.48
CA ARG A 131 34.28 0.55 26.00
C ARG A 131 34.95 1.59 25.10
N SER A 132 36.24 1.47 24.83
CA SER A 132 37.00 2.50 24.14
C SER A 132 36.87 2.43 22.61
N GLY A 133 37.27 3.49 21.91
CA GLY A 133 37.34 3.49 20.45
C GLY A 133 36.00 3.79 19.76
N VAL A 134 35.68 2.99 18.73
CA VAL A 134 34.61 3.28 17.75
C VAL A 134 33.47 2.29 17.86
N LEU A 135 32.23 2.78 18.05
CA LEU A 135 31.01 1.98 18.04
C LEU A 135 30.20 2.27 16.76
N LEU A 136 30.00 1.25 15.92
CA LEU A 136 29.17 1.32 14.72
C LEU A 136 27.81 0.68 15.00
N ILE A 137 26.74 1.47 14.94
CA ILE A 137 25.44 1.06 15.47
C ILE A 137 24.26 1.67 14.69
N THR A 138 23.08 1.04 14.78
CA THR A 138 21.84 1.60 14.21
C THR A 138 21.10 2.47 15.24
N PRO A 139 20.26 3.43 14.81
CA PRO A 139 19.43 4.21 15.72
C PRO A 139 18.58 3.34 16.66
N GLU A 140 17.97 2.27 16.14
CA GLU A 140 17.13 1.34 16.91
C GLU A 140 17.94 0.59 17.98
N SER A 141 19.22 0.31 17.70
CA SER A 141 20.10 -0.35 18.68
C SER A 141 20.54 0.62 19.77
N VAL A 142 20.69 1.92 19.47
CA VAL A 142 20.90 2.97 20.47
C VAL A 142 19.66 3.13 21.35
N GLU A 143 18.47 3.14 20.74
CA GLU A 143 17.17 3.10 21.46
C GLU A 143 17.15 1.94 22.46
N GLY A 144 17.54 0.74 22.01
CA GLY A 144 17.60 -0.43 22.88
C GLY A 144 18.58 -0.30 24.05
N ILE A 145 19.67 0.45 23.90
CA ILE A 145 20.58 0.76 25.01
C ILE A 145 19.92 1.70 26.01
N PHE A 146 19.20 2.72 25.53
CA PHE A 146 18.50 3.66 26.40
C PHE A 146 17.39 2.98 27.21
N CYS A 147 16.57 2.12 26.59
CA CYS A 147 15.45 1.46 27.27
C CYS A 147 15.90 0.36 28.23
N HIS A 148 16.83 -0.50 27.80
CA HIS A 148 17.18 -1.71 28.58
C HIS A 148 18.42 -1.54 29.46
N ARG A 149 19.23 -0.49 29.23
CA ARG A 149 20.51 -0.25 29.91
C ARG A 149 20.75 1.25 30.17
N GLY A 150 19.68 1.98 30.50
CA GLY A 150 19.72 3.43 30.70
C GLY A 150 20.72 3.87 31.77
N ASP A 151 20.88 3.08 32.84
CA ASP A 151 21.87 3.25 33.91
C ASP A 151 23.32 3.21 33.39
N ARG A 152 23.58 2.42 32.34
CA ARG A 152 24.91 2.26 31.73
C ARG A 152 25.13 3.17 30.51
N ALA A 153 24.09 3.80 29.98
CA ALA A 153 24.19 4.66 28.80
C ALA A 153 25.18 5.81 29.02
N LYS A 154 25.22 6.40 30.22
CA LYS A 154 26.18 7.45 30.57
C LYS A 154 27.63 6.98 30.52
N ALA A 155 27.91 5.79 31.06
CA ALA A 155 29.26 5.21 31.05
C ALA A 155 29.70 4.82 29.63
N LEU A 156 28.75 4.57 28.71
CA LEU A 156 29.08 4.26 27.33
C LEU A 156 29.28 5.52 26.48
N PHE A 157 28.39 6.52 26.62
CA PHE A 157 28.33 7.68 25.72
C PHE A 157 28.93 8.98 26.30
N GLY A 158 29.32 9.02 27.58
CA GLY A 158 29.79 10.24 28.24
C GLY A 158 31.09 10.83 27.65
N ASP A 159 32.00 9.98 27.17
CA ASP A 159 33.30 10.39 26.63
C ASP A 159 33.31 10.65 25.10
N LEU A 160 32.14 10.60 24.44
CA LEU A 160 32.04 10.73 22.97
C LEU A 160 32.65 12.03 22.44
N ARG A 161 33.64 11.92 21.56
CA ARG A 161 34.22 13.06 20.84
C ARG A 161 33.45 13.38 19.57
N PHE A 162 32.93 12.35 18.91
CA PHE A 162 32.21 12.50 17.65
C PHE A 162 30.99 11.59 17.61
N VAL A 163 29.91 12.12 17.03
CA VAL A 163 28.80 11.31 16.50
C VAL A 163 28.81 11.47 14.99
N ILE A 164 29.14 10.41 14.26
CA ILE A 164 29.13 10.39 12.80
C ILE A 164 27.79 9.81 12.35
N VAL A 165 27.04 10.55 11.52
CA VAL A 165 25.78 10.09 10.93
C VAL A 165 26.02 9.86 9.44
N ASP A 166 26.09 8.60 9.04
CA ASP A 166 26.25 8.26 7.63
C ASP A 166 24.91 8.25 6.89
N GLU A 167 24.97 8.56 5.59
CA GLU A 167 23.81 8.70 4.71
C GLU A 167 22.71 9.57 5.33
N LEU A 168 23.10 10.74 5.84
CA LEU A 168 22.23 11.65 6.60
C LEU A 168 20.91 11.95 5.87
N HIS A 169 20.92 12.01 4.54
CA HIS A 169 19.73 12.25 3.71
C HIS A 169 18.61 11.21 3.86
N ALA A 170 18.90 10.01 4.39
CA ALA A 170 17.91 8.95 4.57
C ALA A 170 17.03 9.15 5.80
N PHE A 171 17.37 10.10 6.67
CA PHE A 171 16.67 10.35 7.94
C PHE A 171 15.63 11.47 7.89
N PRO A 172 15.92 12.68 7.39
CA PRO A 172 15.01 13.81 7.59
C PRO A 172 13.63 13.58 6.96
N GLY A 173 12.60 14.05 7.67
CA GLY A 173 11.18 13.88 7.34
C GLY A 173 10.59 12.50 7.61
N SER A 174 11.38 11.54 8.09
CA SER A 174 10.88 10.21 8.46
C SER A 174 10.70 10.04 9.98
N PRO A 175 9.81 9.13 10.44
CA PRO A 175 9.72 8.73 11.86
C PRO A 175 11.08 8.30 12.42
N ARG A 176 11.87 7.60 11.61
CA ARG A 176 13.22 7.17 11.97
C ARG A 176 14.20 8.34 12.19
N GLY A 177 14.07 9.41 11.40
CA GLY A 177 14.85 10.63 11.58
C GLY A 177 14.48 11.38 12.85
N ALA A 178 13.19 11.48 13.18
CA ALA A 178 12.73 12.06 14.44
C ALA A 178 13.24 11.27 15.66
N GLN A 179 13.22 9.93 15.58
CA GLN A 179 13.84 9.05 16.57
C GLN A 179 15.34 9.33 16.72
N LEU A 180 16.09 9.32 15.62
CA LEU A 180 17.54 9.58 15.63
C LEU A 180 17.87 10.95 16.26
N ALA A 181 17.12 11.99 15.92
CA ALA A 181 17.29 13.32 16.48
C ALA A 181 17.09 13.34 18.01
N SER A 182 16.11 12.60 18.52
CA SER A 182 15.84 12.43 19.96
C SER A 182 17.00 11.73 20.66
N LEU A 183 17.48 10.62 20.09
CA LEU A 183 18.58 9.83 20.64
C LEU A 183 19.87 10.66 20.71
N MET A 184 20.23 11.38 19.65
CA MET A 184 21.42 12.24 19.65
C MET A 184 21.28 13.41 20.63
N HIS A 185 20.08 13.98 20.80
CA HIS A 185 19.84 15.02 21.81
C HIS A 185 20.03 14.46 23.23
N ARG A 186 19.48 13.27 23.52
CA ARG A 186 19.66 12.60 24.81
C ARG A 186 21.11 12.24 25.09
N ILE A 187 21.91 11.92 24.08
CA ILE A 187 23.37 11.76 24.20
C ILE A 187 24.02 13.07 24.67
N ASP A 188 23.65 14.23 24.10
CA ASP A 188 24.17 15.53 24.56
C ASP A 188 23.81 15.80 26.03
N LEU A 189 22.59 15.44 26.44
CA LEU A 189 22.15 15.56 27.85
C LEU A 189 22.97 14.67 28.78
N LEU A 190 23.24 13.42 28.40
CA LEU A 190 24.07 12.49 29.17
C LEU A 190 25.53 12.96 29.26
N ALA A 191 26.09 13.46 28.15
CA ALA A 191 27.45 13.97 28.08
C ALA A 191 27.61 15.35 28.75
N ARG A 192 26.50 16.04 29.04
CA ARG A 192 26.44 17.41 29.61
C ARG A 192 27.20 18.45 28.78
N ARG A 193 27.28 18.23 27.47
CA ARG A 193 27.88 19.13 26.48
C ARG A 193 27.32 18.80 25.11
N ARG A 194 27.48 19.72 24.16
CA ARG A 194 27.26 19.40 22.75
C ARG A 194 28.39 18.51 22.26
N VAL A 195 28.07 17.27 21.91
CA VAL A 195 28.99 16.38 21.23
C VAL A 195 29.05 16.79 19.75
N PRO A 196 30.24 17.08 19.19
CA PRO A 196 30.40 17.32 17.76
C PRO A 196 29.75 16.24 16.90
N ARG A 197 28.92 16.64 15.94
CA ARG A 197 28.27 15.74 14.98
C ARG A 197 28.87 15.92 13.60
N ILE A 198 29.14 14.81 12.91
CA ILE A 198 29.60 14.81 11.52
C ILE A 198 28.55 14.10 10.67
N GLY A 199 27.83 14.86 9.83
CA GLY A 199 26.88 14.31 8.86
C GLY A 199 27.58 13.99 7.55
N LEU A 200 27.39 12.79 7.02
CA LEU A 200 27.86 12.40 5.69
C LEU A 200 26.66 12.31 4.75
N SER A 201 26.71 12.99 3.61
CA SER A 201 25.66 12.85 2.59
C SER A 201 26.20 12.88 1.17
N ALA A 202 25.61 12.06 0.29
CA ALA A 202 25.89 12.09 -1.15
C ALA A 202 25.16 13.21 -1.89
N THR A 203 23.97 13.55 -1.41
CA THR A 203 22.99 14.34 -2.15
C THR A 203 22.16 15.09 -1.13
N VAL A 204 22.17 16.41 -1.18
CA VAL A 204 21.26 17.23 -0.40
C VAL A 204 20.75 18.35 -1.31
N GLY A 205 19.43 18.43 -1.49
CA GLY A 205 18.83 19.48 -2.34
C GLY A 205 19.02 20.89 -1.76
N LYS A 206 18.99 21.01 -0.43
CA LYS A 206 19.31 22.25 0.31
C LYS A 206 20.23 21.92 1.50
N LEU A 207 21.46 22.42 1.47
CA LEU A 207 22.47 22.12 2.48
C LEU A 207 22.03 22.54 3.90
N ASP A 208 21.33 23.67 4.00
CA ASP A 208 20.78 24.19 5.26
C ASP A 208 19.80 23.22 5.92
N ASP A 209 18.99 22.53 5.12
CA ASP A 209 17.99 21.57 5.59
C ASP A 209 18.64 20.30 6.16
N ALA A 210 19.74 19.85 5.56
CA ALA A 210 20.54 18.75 6.12
C ALA A 210 21.31 19.18 7.37
N ALA A 211 21.81 20.42 7.41
CA ALA A 211 22.43 20.97 8.59
C ALA A 211 21.43 21.04 9.76
N GLU A 212 20.19 21.47 9.49
CA GLU A 212 19.11 21.50 10.47
C GLU A 212 18.68 20.09 10.91
N ALA A 213 18.67 19.11 10.00
CA ALA A 213 18.43 17.71 10.34
C ALA A 213 19.55 17.12 11.24
N LEU A 214 20.81 17.48 10.98
CA LEU A 214 21.95 17.06 11.81
C LEU A 214 21.90 17.69 13.20
N ARG A 215 21.52 18.97 13.28
CA ARG A 215 21.43 19.74 14.52
C ARG A 215 20.16 20.61 14.56
N PRO A 216 19.03 20.06 15.04
CA PRO A 216 17.78 20.81 15.16
C PRO A 216 17.93 22.07 16.03
N GLY A 217 17.51 23.22 15.48
CA GLY A 217 17.66 24.57 16.00
C GLY A 217 19.08 25.09 16.07
N GLY A 218 20.00 24.49 15.32
CA GLY A 218 21.41 24.84 15.26
C GLY A 218 22.02 24.68 13.89
N GLY A 219 21.23 24.39 12.84
CA GLY A 219 21.69 24.20 11.47
C GLY A 219 22.63 25.30 10.96
N PRO A 220 22.35 26.60 11.16
CA PRO A 220 23.22 27.68 10.70
C PRO A 220 24.64 27.70 11.30
N ARG A 221 24.89 26.93 12.36
CA ARG A 221 26.23 26.80 12.99
C ARG A 221 27.01 25.58 12.49
N VAL A 222 26.39 24.73 11.68
CA VAL A 222 27.04 23.55 11.11
C VAL A 222 28.01 24.01 10.02
N HIS A 223 29.25 23.57 10.11
CA HIS A 223 30.27 23.86 9.11
C HIS A 223 30.11 22.94 7.91
N ILE A 224 29.84 23.50 6.73
CA ILE A 224 29.54 22.73 5.53
C ILE A 224 30.79 22.59 4.66
N ILE A 225 31.17 21.35 4.40
CA ILE A 225 32.28 20.98 3.52
C ILE A 225 31.69 20.34 2.27
N GLU A 226 31.66 21.12 1.21
CA GLU A 226 31.14 20.70 -0.09
C GLU A 226 32.28 20.55 -1.09
N SER A 227 32.41 19.38 -1.71
CA SER A 227 33.34 19.17 -2.82
C SER A 227 32.58 19.05 -4.15
N ALA A 228 33.04 19.79 -5.15
CA ALA A 228 32.37 19.92 -6.44
C ALA A 228 32.39 18.62 -7.26
N VAL A 229 31.44 18.55 -8.20
CA VAL A 229 31.03 17.42 -9.02
C VAL A 229 32.18 16.61 -9.64
N ASP A 230 32.05 15.29 -9.51
CA ASP A 230 32.79 14.23 -10.19
C ASP A 230 32.98 14.55 -11.69
N GLY A 231 34.21 14.83 -12.14
CA GLY A 231 34.56 15.14 -13.53
C GLY A 231 34.39 13.96 -14.51
N ARG A 232 33.59 12.95 -14.15
CA ARG A 232 33.33 11.75 -14.95
C ARG A 232 32.36 12.07 -16.07
N SER A 233 32.65 11.54 -17.26
CA SER A 233 31.70 11.59 -18.38
C SER A 233 30.43 10.83 -18.01
N ARG A 234 29.28 11.50 -18.12
CA ARG A 234 27.96 10.91 -17.87
C ARG A 234 27.33 10.49 -19.19
N ARG A 235 26.85 9.25 -19.27
CA ARG A 235 26.10 8.74 -20.43
C ARG A 235 24.73 8.29 -19.98
N THR A 236 23.69 8.73 -20.69
CA THR A 236 22.31 8.38 -20.35
C THR A 236 21.55 7.97 -21.60
N ARG A 237 20.68 6.98 -21.47
CA ARG A 237 19.72 6.62 -22.52
C ARG A 237 18.36 6.27 -21.93
N VAL A 238 17.29 6.69 -22.58
CA VAL A 238 15.91 6.43 -22.18
C VAL A 238 15.24 5.58 -23.25
N TYR A 239 14.58 4.52 -22.79
CA TYR A 239 13.85 3.56 -23.60
C TYR A 239 12.40 3.56 -23.15
N ALA A 240 11.46 3.69 -24.08
CA ALA A 240 10.05 3.60 -23.76
C ALA A 240 9.29 2.82 -24.83
N HIS A 241 8.31 2.05 -24.38
CA HIS A 241 7.45 1.25 -25.26
C HIS A 241 6.02 1.30 -24.76
N SER A 242 5.08 1.21 -25.69
CA SER A 242 3.66 1.05 -25.37
C SER A 242 3.34 -0.41 -25.03
N VAL A 243 2.40 -0.61 -24.10
CA VAL A 243 2.11 -1.89 -23.46
C VAL A 243 0.61 -2.11 -23.38
N THR A 244 0.13 -3.17 -24.03
CA THR A 244 -1.23 -3.68 -23.81
C THR A 244 -1.36 -4.25 -22.40
N ALA A 245 -2.41 -3.83 -21.69
CA ALA A 245 -2.70 -4.32 -20.34
C ALA A 245 -2.81 -5.87 -20.33
N GLY A 246 -2.11 -6.52 -19.39
CA GLY A 246 -2.33 -7.93 -19.06
C GLY A 246 -1.20 -8.92 -19.34
N THR A 247 -0.27 -8.74 -20.29
CA THR A 247 0.84 -9.73 -20.48
C THR A 247 2.07 -9.30 -21.32
N GLY A 248 2.02 -8.20 -22.09
CA GLY A 248 3.03 -7.95 -23.15
C GLY A 248 4.25 -7.10 -22.79
N GLY A 249 4.07 -5.99 -22.06
CA GLY A 249 5.09 -4.92 -22.00
C GLY A 249 6.27 -5.18 -21.09
N SER A 250 6.03 -5.78 -19.94
CA SER A 250 7.10 -6.14 -19.00
C SER A 250 8.03 -7.22 -19.58
N SER A 251 7.56 -8.00 -20.58
CA SER A 251 8.41 -8.92 -21.36
C SER A 251 9.36 -8.17 -22.31
N ALA A 252 8.92 -7.09 -22.95
CA ALA A 252 9.77 -6.30 -23.85
C ALA A 252 10.91 -5.61 -23.08
N ILE A 253 10.59 -5.01 -21.93
CA ILE A 253 11.60 -4.43 -21.02
C ILE A 253 12.58 -5.50 -20.55
N ALA A 254 12.10 -6.67 -20.11
CA ALA A 254 12.96 -7.77 -19.67
C ALA A 254 13.93 -8.25 -20.78
N ARG A 255 13.45 -8.41 -22.02
CA ARG A 255 14.33 -8.77 -23.16
C ARG A 255 15.40 -7.72 -23.43
N ARG A 256 15.03 -6.44 -23.33
CA ARG A 256 15.98 -5.34 -23.56
C ARG A 256 17.01 -5.23 -22.44
N LEU A 257 16.58 -5.40 -21.18
CA LEU A 257 17.46 -5.52 -20.02
C LEU A 257 18.46 -6.67 -20.21
N TYR A 258 17.99 -7.87 -20.59
CA TYR A 258 18.85 -9.02 -20.88
C TYR A 258 19.90 -8.67 -21.94
N SER A 259 19.47 -8.10 -23.07
CA SER A 259 20.39 -7.77 -24.18
C SER A 259 21.42 -6.69 -23.83
N SER A 260 21.08 -5.78 -22.91
CA SER A 260 21.92 -4.63 -22.58
C SER A 260 22.90 -4.90 -21.44
N LEU A 261 22.55 -5.81 -20.52
CA LEU A 261 23.25 -5.96 -19.23
C LEU A 261 24.02 -7.28 -19.10
N ARG A 262 23.76 -8.28 -19.94
CA ARG A 262 24.45 -9.57 -19.88
C ARG A 262 25.94 -9.43 -20.21
N GLY A 263 26.79 -10.12 -19.46
CA GLY A 263 28.25 -10.12 -19.61
C GLY A 263 28.97 -9.02 -18.83
N SER A 264 28.27 -8.24 -18.01
CA SER A 264 28.88 -7.26 -17.09
C SER A 264 28.19 -7.22 -15.73
N THR A 265 28.82 -6.52 -14.78
CA THR A 265 28.26 -6.29 -13.45
C THR A 265 27.44 -5.00 -13.43
N ASN A 266 26.15 -5.10 -13.11
CA ASN A 266 25.19 -3.99 -13.21
C ASN A 266 24.17 -3.97 -12.06
N LEU A 267 23.39 -2.90 -11.98
CA LEU A 267 22.22 -2.81 -11.10
C LEU A 267 20.96 -2.50 -11.91
N VAL A 268 19.84 -3.13 -11.56
CA VAL A 268 18.51 -2.85 -12.12
C VAL A 268 17.58 -2.46 -10.98
N PHE A 269 17.19 -1.20 -10.91
CA PHE A 269 16.25 -0.71 -9.91
C PHE A 269 14.81 -0.81 -10.39
N ALA A 270 13.94 -1.37 -9.55
CA ALA A 270 12.49 -1.32 -9.71
C ALA A 270 11.83 -0.78 -8.43
N ASN A 271 10.65 -0.17 -8.57
CA ASN A 271 10.03 0.60 -7.48
C ASN A 271 9.27 -0.28 -6.48
N ALA A 272 8.85 -1.49 -6.88
CA ALA A 272 8.18 -2.44 -6.00
C ALA A 272 8.95 -3.76 -5.88
N ARG A 273 8.82 -4.43 -4.73
CA ARG A 273 9.39 -5.78 -4.52
C ARG A 273 8.81 -6.78 -5.51
N THR A 274 7.54 -6.65 -5.83
CA THR A 274 6.83 -7.46 -6.83
C THR A 274 7.47 -7.31 -8.21
N ASP A 275 7.84 -6.10 -8.62
CA ASP A 275 8.53 -5.85 -9.89
C ASP A 275 9.93 -6.44 -9.89
N VAL A 276 10.66 -6.31 -8.78
CA VAL A 276 12.00 -6.93 -8.63
C VAL A 276 11.93 -8.44 -8.86
N GLU A 277 11.01 -9.11 -8.16
CA GLU A 277 10.80 -10.55 -8.30
C GLU A 277 10.37 -10.93 -9.71
N TYR A 278 9.45 -10.15 -10.31
CA TYR A 278 9.00 -10.33 -11.69
C TYR A 278 10.16 -10.23 -12.69
N TYR A 279 10.94 -9.14 -12.67
CA TYR A 279 12.02 -8.94 -13.64
C TYR A 279 13.16 -9.93 -13.43
N ALA A 280 13.51 -10.27 -12.18
CA ALA A 280 14.52 -11.29 -11.89
C ALA A 280 14.09 -12.68 -12.43
N ASP A 281 12.83 -13.07 -12.20
CA ASP A 281 12.23 -14.30 -12.76
C ASP A 281 12.28 -14.31 -14.30
N ARG A 282 11.85 -13.22 -14.96
CA ARG A 282 11.87 -13.13 -16.43
C ARG A 282 13.27 -13.16 -17.01
N LEU A 283 14.23 -12.48 -16.39
CA LEU A 283 15.62 -12.45 -16.84
C LEU A 283 16.31 -13.81 -16.66
N ARG A 284 16.00 -14.52 -15.57
CA ARG A 284 16.44 -15.91 -15.37
C ARG A 284 15.89 -16.83 -16.46
N GLN A 285 14.59 -16.76 -16.76
CA GLN A 285 13.99 -17.54 -17.85
C GLN A 285 14.62 -17.24 -19.20
N GLU A 286 14.98 -15.98 -19.48
CA GLU A 286 15.66 -15.63 -20.72
C GLU A 286 17.08 -16.23 -20.79
N CYS A 287 17.78 -16.35 -19.65
CA CYS A 287 19.03 -17.10 -19.56
C CYS A 287 18.82 -18.60 -19.85
N GLU A 288 17.82 -19.22 -19.23
CA GLU A 288 17.49 -20.64 -19.41
C GLU A 288 17.09 -20.95 -20.87
N ARG A 289 16.19 -20.14 -21.45
CA ARG A 289 15.75 -20.25 -22.84
C ARG A 289 16.90 -20.17 -23.84
N ARG A 290 17.90 -19.32 -23.55
CA ARG A 290 19.11 -19.16 -24.38
C ARG A 290 20.27 -20.06 -23.95
N ARG A 291 20.07 -20.91 -22.94
CA ARG A 291 21.08 -21.84 -22.39
C ARG A 291 22.37 -21.12 -21.96
N THR A 292 22.24 -20.00 -21.28
CA THR A 292 23.37 -19.23 -20.73
C THR A 292 23.36 -19.24 -19.20
N PRO A 293 24.53 -19.10 -18.53
CA PRO A 293 24.58 -18.99 -17.08
C PRO A 293 23.68 -17.86 -16.57
N ASN A 294 23.05 -18.07 -15.41
CA ASN A 294 22.27 -16.99 -14.80
C ASN A 294 23.21 -15.91 -14.24
N GLU A 295 22.95 -14.68 -14.68
CA GLU A 295 23.66 -13.49 -14.23
C GLU A 295 22.72 -12.51 -13.50
N PHE A 296 21.42 -12.80 -13.39
CA PHE A 296 20.42 -11.88 -12.82
C PHE A 296 19.85 -12.41 -11.51
N PHE A 297 19.90 -11.58 -10.45
CA PHE A 297 19.54 -11.99 -9.10
C PHE A 297 18.65 -10.93 -8.43
N ALA A 298 17.59 -11.36 -7.75
CA ALA A 298 16.75 -10.45 -6.97
C ALA A 298 17.49 -10.00 -5.69
N HIS A 299 17.29 -8.75 -5.28
CA HIS A 299 17.85 -8.20 -4.05
C HIS A 299 16.91 -7.18 -3.40
N HIS A 300 16.28 -7.55 -2.28
CA HIS A 300 15.44 -6.65 -1.48
C HIS A 300 15.32 -7.11 -0.02
N GLY A 301 14.80 -6.26 0.85
CA GLY A 301 14.78 -6.48 2.31
C GLY A 301 13.97 -7.69 2.80
N SER A 302 13.07 -8.23 1.97
CA SER A 302 12.34 -9.47 2.26
C SER A 302 13.15 -10.75 2.00
N LEU A 303 14.36 -10.68 1.42
CA LEU A 303 15.20 -11.86 1.23
C LEU A 303 16.01 -12.16 2.50
N SER A 304 16.30 -13.44 2.72
CA SER A 304 17.13 -13.89 3.84
C SER A 304 18.52 -13.27 3.77
N LYS A 305 19.21 -13.27 4.91
CA LYS A 305 20.56 -12.72 5.01
C LYS A 305 21.53 -13.41 4.03
N ALA A 306 21.49 -14.74 3.97
CA ALA A 306 22.35 -15.54 3.10
C ALA A 306 22.15 -15.16 1.62
N GLU A 307 20.90 -15.09 1.16
CA GLU A 307 20.58 -14.72 -0.23
C GLU A 307 21.09 -13.31 -0.60
N ARG A 308 21.02 -12.35 0.33
CA ARG A 308 21.56 -11.00 0.10
C ARG A 308 23.08 -10.99 0.07
N GLU A 309 23.72 -11.65 1.03
CA GLU A 309 25.20 -11.72 1.11
C GLU A 309 25.79 -12.40 -0.14
N ASP A 310 25.17 -13.47 -0.63
CA ASP A 310 25.61 -14.16 -1.86
C ASP A 310 25.60 -13.23 -3.09
N VAL A 311 24.56 -12.40 -3.23
CA VAL A 311 24.46 -11.42 -4.31
C VAL A 311 25.47 -10.29 -4.11
N GLU A 312 25.60 -9.75 -2.90
CA GLU A 312 26.56 -8.69 -2.57
C GLU A 312 28.01 -9.13 -2.84
N ASP A 313 28.38 -10.35 -2.44
CA ASP A 313 29.72 -10.90 -2.66
C ASP A 313 29.98 -11.19 -4.14
N ARG A 314 28.97 -11.64 -4.89
CA ARG A 314 29.07 -11.79 -6.35
C ARG A 314 29.26 -10.46 -7.06
N LEU A 315 28.59 -9.39 -6.63
CA LEU A 315 28.80 -8.05 -7.19
C LEU A 315 30.20 -7.51 -6.85
N ARG A 316 30.73 -7.84 -5.67
CA ARG A 316 32.08 -7.46 -5.23
C ARG A 316 33.17 -8.22 -5.98
N GLY A 317 32.95 -9.50 -6.29
CA GLY A 317 33.88 -10.36 -7.01
C GLY A 317 34.08 -9.93 -8.47
N ALA A 318 35.34 -9.97 -8.95
CA ALA A 318 35.66 -9.65 -10.34
C ALA A 318 35.54 -10.86 -11.30
N ASP A 319 35.32 -12.06 -10.76
CA ASP A 319 35.49 -13.31 -11.51
C ASP A 319 34.27 -13.67 -12.37
N LEU A 320 33.06 -13.25 -11.99
CA LEU A 320 31.82 -13.58 -12.70
C LEU A 320 30.90 -12.36 -12.85
N PRO A 321 30.32 -12.12 -14.04
CA PRO A 321 29.27 -11.13 -14.20
C PRO A 321 28.08 -11.39 -13.28
N GLY A 322 27.53 -10.30 -12.72
CA GLY A 322 26.36 -10.33 -11.85
C GLY A 322 25.56 -9.04 -11.96
N THR A 323 24.26 -9.15 -12.18
CA THR A 323 23.31 -8.05 -12.19
C THR A 323 22.29 -8.26 -11.08
N ALA A 324 22.26 -7.34 -10.12
CA ALA A 324 21.23 -7.35 -9.09
C ALA A 324 20.01 -6.55 -9.56
N VAL A 325 18.85 -7.18 -9.55
CA VAL A 325 17.54 -6.55 -9.69
C VAL A 325 17.07 -6.22 -8.28
N CYS A 326 16.95 -4.93 -7.95
CA CYS A 326 16.82 -4.48 -6.57
C CYS A 326 15.83 -3.34 -6.37
N THR A 327 15.34 -3.21 -5.14
CA THR A 327 14.67 -1.98 -4.68
C THR A 327 15.73 -0.97 -4.20
N SER A 328 15.38 -0.04 -3.31
CA SER A 328 16.31 0.90 -2.66
C SER A 328 17.39 0.23 -1.79
N THR A 329 17.39 -1.09 -1.61
CA THR A 329 18.38 -1.79 -0.78
C THR A 329 19.84 -1.63 -1.23
N LEU A 330 20.09 -1.46 -2.54
CA LEU A 330 21.42 -1.20 -3.10
C LEU A 330 21.60 0.24 -3.60
N GLU A 331 20.66 1.12 -3.26
CA GLU A 331 20.74 2.56 -3.56
C GLU A 331 21.80 3.25 -2.69
N MET A 332 21.99 2.73 -1.47
CA MET A 332 22.80 3.31 -0.39
C MET A 332 24.20 2.70 -0.30
N GLY A 333 25.10 3.39 0.43
CA GLY A 333 26.57 3.37 0.48
C GLY A 333 27.37 2.06 0.49
N ILE A 334 26.74 0.89 0.38
CA ILE A 334 27.41 -0.41 0.44
C ILE A 334 28.43 -0.53 -0.69
N ASP A 335 29.61 -1.06 -0.36
CA ASP A 335 30.61 -1.43 -1.34
C ASP A 335 30.29 -2.76 -2.01
N ILE A 336 29.62 -2.64 -3.15
CA ILE A 336 29.24 -3.74 -4.05
C ILE A 336 30.20 -3.88 -5.24
N GLY A 337 31.42 -3.34 -5.13
CA GLY A 337 32.41 -3.43 -6.19
C GLY A 337 32.15 -2.52 -7.39
N GLN A 338 32.55 -2.98 -8.58
CA GLN A 338 32.62 -2.17 -9.79
C GLN A 338 31.37 -2.38 -10.66
N VAL A 339 30.38 -1.52 -10.46
CA VAL A 339 29.17 -1.48 -11.30
C VAL A 339 29.44 -0.67 -12.57
N ARG A 340 29.25 -1.32 -13.72
CA ARG A 340 29.42 -0.69 -15.04
C ARG A 340 28.25 0.24 -15.36
N GLU A 341 27.02 -0.27 -15.26
CA GLU A 341 25.81 0.44 -15.69
C GLU A 341 24.68 0.27 -14.68
N VAL A 342 23.81 1.28 -14.59
CA VAL A 342 22.59 1.26 -13.78
C VAL A 342 21.38 1.36 -14.72
N ALA A 343 20.42 0.45 -14.54
CA ALA A 343 19.12 0.46 -15.18
C ALA A 343 18.04 0.85 -14.17
N GLN A 344 17.12 1.72 -14.57
CA GLN A 344 15.94 2.12 -13.80
C GLN A 344 14.69 1.68 -14.57
N VAL A 345 13.81 0.91 -13.93
CA VAL A 345 12.52 0.52 -14.50
C VAL A 345 11.41 1.40 -13.93
N GLY A 346 10.61 1.98 -14.82
CA GLY A 346 9.62 3.00 -14.51
C GLY A 346 10.24 4.35 -14.13
N PRO A 347 9.40 5.37 -13.85
CA PRO A 347 9.88 6.63 -13.29
C PRO A 347 10.62 6.38 -11.98
N PRO A 348 11.74 7.05 -11.69
CA PRO A 348 12.36 6.99 -10.37
C PRO A 348 11.36 7.41 -9.28
N PRO A 349 11.48 6.92 -8.03
CA PRO A 349 10.56 7.32 -6.96
C PRO A 349 10.78 8.76 -6.51
N SER A 350 12.00 9.29 -6.68
CA SER A 350 12.35 10.69 -6.45
C SER A 350 13.61 11.06 -7.24
N VAL A 351 13.84 12.36 -7.38
CA VAL A 351 15.05 12.92 -8.02
C VAL A 351 16.28 12.61 -7.18
N ALA A 352 16.16 12.67 -5.84
CA ALA A 352 17.21 12.27 -4.92
C ALA A 352 17.63 10.79 -5.12
N ALA A 353 16.64 9.89 -5.23
CA ALA A 353 16.90 8.48 -5.47
C ALA A 353 17.57 8.24 -6.82
N LEU A 354 17.13 8.92 -7.88
CA LEU A 354 17.76 8.84 -9.19
C LEU A 354 19.25 9.22 -9.14
N ARG A 355 19.58 10.33 -8.46
CA ARG A 355 20.97 10.81 -8.31
C ARG A 355 21.84 9.78 -7.58
N GLN A 356 21.31 9.15 -6.53
CA GLN A 356 22.03 8.13 -5.77
C GLN A 356 22.25 6.84 -6.58
N ARG A 357 21.19 6.35 -7.24
CA ARG A 357 21.25 5.18 -8.13
C ARG A 357 22.26 5.40 -9.24
N TRP A 358 22.24 6.55 -9.90
CA TRP A 358 23.18 6.88 -10.97
C TRP A 358 24.63 6.88 -10.47
N GLY A 359 24.87 7.46 -9.28
CA GLY A 359 26.17 7.47 -8.61
C GLY A 359 26.73 6.08 -8.22
N ARG A 360 25.97 4.99 -8.42
CA ARG A 360 26.48 3.62 -8.24
C ARG A 360 27.31 3.14 -9.44
N SER A 361 27.11 3.70 -10.64
CA SER A 361 27.82 3.31 -11.86
C SER A 361 29.06 4.15 -12.15
N GLY A 362 30.04 3.56 -12.86
CA GLY A 362 31.23 4.29 -13.32
C GLY A 362 32.23 4.60 -12.20
N ARG A 363 32.48 3.63 -11.31
CA ARG A 363 33.43 3.77 -10.18
C ARG A 363 34.92 3.66 -10.58
N ARG A 364 35.23 3.26 -11.82
CA ARG A 364 36.61 3.16 -12.31
C ARG A 364 37.09 4.51 -12.86
N PRO A 365 38.35 4.91 -12.58
CA PRO A 365 38.96 6.07 -13.21
C PRO A 365 38.88 5.99 -14.74
N GLY A 366 38.34 7.02 -15.39
CA GLY A 366 38.23 7.12 -16.85
C GLY A 366 37.01 6.41 -17.47
N GLU A 367 36.25 5.60 -16.73
CA GLU A 367 35.01 5.01 -17.23
C GLU A 367 33.81 5.96 -17.05
N PRO A 368 32.88 6.03 -18.02
CA PRO A 368 31.70 6.86 -17.88
C PRO A 368 30.69 6.26 -16.89
N SER A 369 29.93 7.13 -16.22
CA SER A 369 28.77 6.73 -15.42
C SER A 369 27.56 6.55 -16.34
N ILE A 370 27.09 5.31 -16.50
CA ILE A 370 26.05 4.93 -17.47
C ILE A 370 24.70 4.68 -16.76
N LEU A 371 23.68 5.44 -17.16
CA LEU A 371 22.29 5.29 -16.72
C LEU A 371 21.37 4.93 -17.89
N ARG A 372 20.52 3.91 -17.71
CA ARG A 372 19.46 3.54 -18.65
C ARG A 372 18.10 3.57 -17.97
N ILE A 373 17.13 4.29 -18.52
CA ILE A 373 15.76 4.33 -17.98
C ILE A 373 14.84 3.57 -18.93
N TYR A 374 14.00 2.67 -18.39
CA TYR A 374 13.04 1.86 -19.13
C TYR A 374 11.63 2.19 -18.65
N VAL A 375 10.81 2.78 -19.51
CA VAL A 375 9.44 3.16 -19.18
C VAL A 375 8.45 2.32 -19.99
N ALA A 376 7.39 1.88 -19.32
CA ALA A 376 6.23 1.27 -19.95
C ALA A 376 5.06 2.25 -19.89
N GLU A 377 4.50 2.59 -21.04
CA GLU A 377 3.26 3.39 -21.14
C GLU A 377 2.11 2.48 -21.58
N PRO A 378 0.86 2.71 -21.14
CA PRO A 378 -0.27 1.92 -21.58
C PRO A 378 -0.48 2.05 -23.09
N ASP A 379 -1.04 1.04 -23.73
CA ASP A 379 -1.53 1.16 -25.11
C ASP A 379 -2.83 1.96 -25.14
N LEU A 380 -2.90 2.93 -26.04
CA LEU A 380 -4.06 3.80 -26.17
C LEU A 380 -5.05 3.04 -27.04
N GLY A 381 -6.08 2.47 -26.42
CA GLY A 381 -7.14 1.74 -27.10
C GLY A 381 -8.01 2.66 -27.98
N VAL A 382 -9.26 2.24 -28.21
CA VAL A 382 -10.17 2.94 -29.16
C VAL A 382 -10.71 4.28 -28.62
N ASP A 383 -10.61 4.53 -27.32
CA ASP A 383 -10.99 5.79 -26.67
C ASP A 383 -10.11 6.01 -25.42
N PRO A 384 -8.88 6.50 -25.60
CA PRO A 384 -7.95 6.63 -24.49
C PRO A 384 -8.36 7.73 -23.51
N GLU A 385 -8.16 7.48 -22.22
CA GLU A 385 -8.32 8.52 -21.22
C GLU A 385 -7.35 9.68 -21.48
N PRO A 386 -7.77 10.96 -21.40
CA PRO A 386 -6.92 12.09 -21.74
C PRO A 386 -5.60 12.15 -20.97
N VAL A 387 -5.57 11.61 -19.74
CA VAL A 387 -4.34 11.52 -18.92
C VAL A 387 -3.35 10.51 -19.49
N ASP A 388 -3.82 9.37 -20.00
CA ASP A 388 -2.96 8.34 -20.60
C ASP A 388 -2.34 8.82 -21.91
N GLU A 389 -3.06 9.65 -22.67
CA GLU A 389 -2.54 10.28 -23.90
C GLU A 389 -1.33 11.18 -23.63
N LEU A 390 -1.21 11.73 -22.41
CA LEU A 390 -0.09 12.57 -22.00
C LEU A 390 1.20 11.77 -21.71
N ARG A 391 1.15 10.43 -21.67
CA ARG A 391 2.33 9.59 -21.36
C ARG A 391 3.06 10.03 -20.07
N PRO A 392 2.34 10.12 -18.93
CA PRO A 392 2.84 10.79 -17.75
C PRO A 392 4.05 10.08 -17.12
N GLN A 393 4.22 8.76 -17.30
CA GLN A 393 5.37 8.05 -16.73
C GLN A 393 6.66 8.43 -17.47
N LEU A 394 6.62 8.47 -18.81
CA LEU A 394 7.75 8.85 -19.64
C LEU A 394 8.14 10.29 -19.32
N VAL A 395 7.18 11.21 -19.36
CA VAL A 395 7.45 12.63 -19.12
C VAL A 395 7.95 12.87 -17.69
N GLN A 396 7.41 12.17 -16.68
CA GLN A 396 7.92 12.24 -15.31
C GLN A 396 9.37 11.75 -15.21
N ALA A 397 9.71 10.62 -15.86
CA ALA A 397 11.08 10.11 -15.86
C ALA A 397 12.06 11.09 -16.52
N LEU A 398 11.64 11.75 -17.61
CA LEU A 398 12.43 12.78 -18.29
C LEU A 398 12.59 14.04 -17.43
N ALA A 399 11.52 14.48 -16.76
CA ALA A 399 11.54 15.62 -15.84
C ALA A 399 12.54 15.39 -14.69
N MET A 400 12.47 14.23 -14.04
CA MET A 400 13.42 13.88 -12.97
C MET A 400 14.86 13.81 -13.50
N LEU A 401 15.07 13.30 -14.72
CA LEU A 401 16.39 13.25 -15.35
C LEU A 401 16.95 14.66 -15.63
N ARG A 402 16.13 15.60 -16.13
CA ARG A 402 16.54 17.00 -16.30
C ARG A 402 16.90 17.66 -14.99
N LEU A 403 16.09 17.44 -13.95
CA LEU A 403 16.35 18.02 -12.63
C LEU A 403 17.71 17.58 -12.08
N VAL A 404 18.07 16.30 -12.21
CA VAL A 404 19.41 15.82 -11.82
C VAL A 404 20.51 16.35 -12.75
N ARG A 405 20.29 16.32 -14.07
CA ARG A 405 21.37 16.53 -15.05
C ARG A 405 21.65 18.01 -15.35
N VAL A 406 20.59 18.80 -15.50
CA VAL A 406 20.64 20.20 -15.95
C VAL A 406 20.60 21.14 -14.77
N HIS A 407 19.75 20.85 -13.77
CA HIS A 407 19.51 21.76 -12.64
C HIS A 407 20.29 21.40 -11.37
N ASP A 408 20.97 20.25 -11.32
CA ASP A 408 21.58 19.64 -10.12
C ASP A 408 20.66 19.66 -8.88
N TRP A 409 19.36 19.54 -9.11
CA TRP A 409 18.33 19.68 -8.10
C TRP A 409 17.84 18.31 -7.61
N CYS A 410 17.46 18.22 -6.33
CA CYS A 410 16.62 17.14 -5.82
C CYS A 410 15.68 17.67 -4.73
N GLU A 411 14.68 16.87 -4.35
CA GLU A 411 13.66 17.27 -3.39
C GLU A 411 14.29 17.71 -2.05
N PRO A 412 13.84 18.81 -1.44
CA PRO A 412 14.20 19.13 -0.07
C PRO A 412 13.58 18.10 0.89
N PRO A 413 14.21 17.80 2.03
CA PRO A 413 13.58 16.94 3.03
C PRO A 413 12.32 17.60 3.62
N GLU A 414 11.36 16.80 4.10
CA GLU A 414 10.14 17.33 4.72
C GLU A 414 10.37 17.63 6.22
N HIS A 415 10.48 18.89 6.63
CA HIS A 415 10.60 19.28 8.06
C HIS A 415 9.25 19.70 8.68
N GLY A 416 8.16 19.42 7.95
CA GLY A 416 6.78 19.81 8.23
C GLY A 416 6.12 19.09 9.40
N GLY A 417 6.48 17.84 9.64
CA GLY A 417 5.74 16.93 10.51
C GLY A 417 5.87 17.23 12.00
N LEU A 418 4.79 16.97 12.75
CA LEU A 418 4.82 16.95 14.22
C LEU A 418 5.43 15.66 14.78
N HIS A 419 5.39 14.57 14.00
CA HIS A 419 5.87 13.23 14.38
C HIS A 419 5.32 12.74 15.74
N LEU A 420 4.03 12.98 15.99
CA LEU A 420 3.40 12.65 17.28
C LEU A 420 3.49 11.16 17.62
N SER A 421 3.35 10.26 16.64
CA SER A 421 3.55 8.82 16.86
C SER A 421 4.98 8.50 17.31
N THR A 422 5.99 9.14 16.73
CA THR A 422 7.37 8.98 17.19
C THR A 422 7.55 9.58 18.59
N LEU A 423 6.89 10.71 18.88
CA LEU A 423 6.94 11.34 20.21
C LEU A 423 6.33 10.43 21.30
N VAL A 424 5.23 9.70 21.02
CA VAL A 424 4.69 8.66 21.92
C VAL A 424 5.77 7.65 22.30
N GLN A 425 6.46 7.10 21.29
CA GLN A 425 7.56 6.16 21.50
C GLN A 425 8.70 6.79 22.32
N GLN A 426 9.07 8.04 22.03
CA GLN A 426 10.17 8.71 22.72
C GLN A 426 9.84 9.08 24.17
N VAL A 427 8.58 9.38 24.50
CA VAL A 427 8.13 9.54 25.90
C VAL A 427 8.25 8.22 26.65
N LEU A 428 7.79 7.10 26.08
CA LEU A 428 7.96 5.76 26.67
C LEU A 428 9.44 5.35 26.82
N SER A 429 10.27 5.69 25.83
CA SER A 429 11.70 5.43 25.92
C SER A 429 12.36 6.25 27.03
N LEU A 430 11.93 7.50 27.23
CA LEU A 430 12.45 8.36 28.28
C LEU A 430 12.04 7.86 29.67
N THR A 431 10.78 7.43 29.85
CA THR A 431 10.32 6.83 31.11
C THR A 431 11.08 5.53 31.41
N ALA A 432 11.24 4.66 30.40
CA ALA A 432 12.02 3.42 30.53
C ALA A 432 13.49 3.69 30.90
N GLN A 433 14.13 4.67 30.27
CA GLN A 433 15.53 5.02 30.52
C GLN A 433 15.80 5.39 31.98
N PHE A 434 14.90 6.16 32.59
CA PHE A 434 15.10 6.71 33.93
C PHE A 434 14.32 5.98 35.03
N GLY A 435 13.48 5.00 34.67
CA GLY A 435 12.55 4.36 35.60
C GLY A 435 11.40 5.28 36.03
N GLY A 436 11.18 6.38 35.29
CA GLY A 436 10.20 7.41 35.56
C GLY A 436 10.70 8.81 35.23
N VAL A 437 9.81 9.72 34.82
CA VAL A 437 10.17 11.11 34.49
C VAL A 437 9.02 12.07 34.81
N GLY A 438 9.31 13.27 35.30
CA GLY A 438 8.28 14.30 35.48
C GLY A 438 7.76 14.84 34.13
N PRO A 439 6.48 15.24 34.01
CA PRO A 439 5.92 15.78 32.77
C PRO A 439 6.73 16.96 32.19
N ASP A 440 7.07 17.95 33.03
CA ASP A 440 7.85 19.12 32.62
C ASP A 440 9.28 18.75 32.17
N GLN A 441 9.86 17.71 32.79
CA GLN A 441 11.18 17.22 32.41
C GLN A 441 11.13 16.53 31.05
N ALA A 442 10.07 15.75 30.78
CA ALA A 442 9.84 15.12 29.50
C ALA A 442 9.59 16.15 28.39
N GLU A 443 8.72 17.14 28.64
CA GLU A 443 8.45 18.23 27.69
C GLU A 443 9.73 19.02 27.39
N SER A 444 10.50 19.37 28.43
CA SER A 444 11.76 20.09 28.29
C SER A 444 12.77 19.31 27.46
N ALA A 445 12.94 18.00 27.73
CA ALA A 445 13.92 17.16 27.06
C ALA A 445 13.53 16.82 25.61
N LEU A 446 12.25 16.66 25.29
CA LEU A 446 11.79 16.20 23.97
C LEU A 446 11.33 17.35 23.07
N CYS A 447 10.64 18.36 23.61
CA CYS A 447 10.01 19.43 22.85
C CYS A 447 10.80 20.75 22.99
N SER A 448 10.82 21.36 24.17
CA SER A 448 11.30 22.75 24.35
C SER A 448 12.80 22.91 24.09
N ARG A 449 13.62 21.95 24.53
CA ARG A 449 15.07 21.89 24.24
C ARG A 449 15.43 20.80 23.24
N GLY A 450 14.51 19.86 23.04
CA GLY A 450 14.70 18.68 22.20
C GLY A 450 14.42 18.91 20.71
N PRO A 451 14.27 17.81 19.95
CA PRO A 451 14.04 17.86 18.51
C PRO A 451 12.56 18.10 18.12
N PHE A 452 11.58 17.82 18.99
CA PHE A 452 10.14 17.96 18.70
C PHE A 452 9.63 19.39 18.92
N ARG A 453 10.39 20.40 18.45
CA ARG A 453 10.16 21.82 18.79
C ARG A 453 8.86 22.41 18.27
N ARG A 454 8.23 21.74 17.30
CA ARG A 454 6.93 22.14 16.73
C ARG A 454 5.75 21.71 17.59
N VAL A 455 5.98 20.83 18.57
CA VAL A 455 4.96 20.41 19.52
C VAL A 455 4.96 21.39 20.68
N GLY A 456 3.89 22.18 20.78
CA GLY A 456 3.68 23.10 21.90
C GLY A 456 3.24 22.38 23.17
N GLY A 457 3.32 23.07 24.31
CA GLY A 457 2.97 22.49 25.60
C GLY A 457 1.53 21.96 25.67
N ASP A 458 0.55 22.64 25.08
CA ASP A 458 -0.84 22.13 25.03
C ASP A 458 -0.95 20.78 24.28
N THR A 459 -0.41 20.71 23.05
CA THR A 459 -0.39 19.47 22.26
C THR A 459 0.34 18.35 23.00
N PHE A 460 1.46 18.66 23.68
CA PHE A 460 2.19 17.67 24.49
C PHE A 460 1.36 17.16 25.68
N HIS A 461 0.67 18.03 26.41
CA HIS A 461 -0.19 17.62 27.51
C HIS A 461 -1.38 16.78 27.04
N ARG A 462 -2.02 17.15 25.92
CA ARG A 462 -3.07 16.32 25.29
C ARG A 462 -2.52 14.95 24.86
N LEU A 463 -1.29 14.90 24.36
CA LEU A 463 -0.62 13.64 24.02
C LEU A 463 -0.42 12.75 25.24
N LEU A 464 0.08 13.30 26.37
CA LEU A 464 0.21 12.55 27.63
C LEU A 464 -1.14 12.02 28.11
N GLY A 465 -2.21 12.81 28.00
CA GLY A 465 -3.57 12.37 28.30
C GLY A 465 -4.04 11.20 27.43
N ALA A 466 -3.78 11.26 26.12
CA ALA A 466 -4.10 10.16 25.20
C ALA A 466 -3.30 8.89 25.51
N MET A 467 -2.00 9.02 25.82
CA MET A 467 -1.16 7.91 26.24
C MET A 467 -1.61 7.28 27.56
N HIS A 468 -2.10 8.08 28.51
CA HIS A 468 -2.67 7.59 29.76
C HIS A 468 -3.96 6.80 29.51
N GLY A 469 -4.87 7.34 28.69
CA GLY A 469 -6.11 6.66 28.31
C GLY A 469 -5.90 5.34 27.56
N ALA A 470 -4.79 5.22 26.82
CA ALA A 470 -4.38 4.01 26.13
C ALA A 470 -3.57 3.02 26.98
N GLU A 471 -3.46 3.26 28.30
CA GLU A 471 -2.66 2.47 29.26
C GLU A 471 -1.16 2.37 28.92
N LEU A 472 -0.63 3.28 28.09
CA LEU A 472 0.80 3.36 27.78
C LEU A 472 1.57 4.03 28.92
N LEU A 473 0.93 4.99 29.59
CA LEU A 473 1.50 5.68 30.75
C LEU A 473 0.58 5.57 31.96
N THR A 474 1.17 5.51 33.13
CA THR A 474 0.53 5.76 34.42
C THR A 474 1.27 6.86 35.16
N THR A 475 0.63 7.45 36.16
CA THR A 475 1.20 8.53 36.95
C THR A 475 1.31 8.09 38.40
N ALA A 476 2.50 8.18 38.98
CA ALA A 476 2.73 7.94 40.40
C ALA A 476 2.06 9.03 41.26
N GLY A 477 1.93 8.77 42.57
CA GLY A 477 1.29 9.72 43.49
C GLY A 477 1.95 11.10 43.59
N ASP A 478 3.21 11.22 43.16
CA ASP A 478 3.98 12.47 43.12
C ASP A 478 3.96 13.17 41.74
N GLY A 479 3.21 12.64 40.77
CA GLY A 479 3.13 13.18 39.41
C GLY A 479 4.16 12.60 38.43
N THR A 480 5.03 11.69 38.86
CA THR A 480 6.01 11.04 37.98
C THR A 480 5.32 10.15 36.94
N LEU A 481 5.67 10.32 35.66
CA LEU A 481 5.21 9.45 34.58
C LEU A 481 5.97 8.12 34.62
N LEU A 482 5.23 7.02 34.63
CA LEU A 482 5.73 5.65 34.59
C LEU A 482 5.11 4.91 33.40
N PRO A 483 5.74 3.84 32.88
CA PRO A 483 5.07 2.93 31.95
C PRO A 483 3.77 2.37 32.56
N GLY A 484 2.68 2.38 31.78
CA GLY A 484 1.44 1.68 32.13
C GLY A 484 1.49 0.20 31.72
N LEU A 485 0.41 -0.56 31.97
CA LEU A 485 0.36 -2.01 31.67
C LEU A 485 0.62 -2.32 30.18
N ARG A 486 0.02 -1.56 29.26
CA ARG A 486 0.31 -1.69 27.83
C ARG A 486 1.72 -1.18 27.55
N GLY A 487 2.12 -0.07 28.16
CA GLY A 487 3.44 0.53 27.99
C GLY A 487 4.60 -0.42 28.29
N GLU A 488 4.54 -1.16 29.41
CA GLU A 488 5.57 -2.15 29.79
C GLU A 488 5.69 -3.27 28.75
N ARG A 489 4.55 -3.85 28.33
CA ARG A 489 4.51 -4.91 27.32
C ARG A 489 5.13 -4.46 25.99
N GLU A 490 4.82 -3.23 25.59
CA GLU A 490 5.35 -2.64 24.37
C GLU A 490 6.86 -2.44 24.48
N ILE A 491 7.36 -1.82 25.56
CA ILE A 491 8.80 -1.58 25.77
C ILE A 491 9.61 -2.89 25.71
N GLU A 492 9.08 -3.98 26.27
CA GLU A 492 9.73 -5.31 26.24
C GLU A 492 9.69 -5.97 24.85
N HIS A 493 8.72 -5.58 24.00
CA HIS A 493 8.57 -6.16 22.68
C HIS A 493 9.63 -5.63 21.70
N TYR A 494 10.31 -6.52 20.97
CA TYR A 494 11.40 -6.15 20.05
C TYR A 494 10.98 -5.13 18.98
N GLY A 495 9.70 -5.14 18.60
CA GLY A 495 9.11 -4.21 17.66
C GLY A 495 9.13 -2.76 18.15
N PHE A 496 9.22 -2.50 19.46
CA PHE A 496 9.25 -1.15 20.04
C PHE A 496 10.42 -0.31 19.56
N LEU A 497 11.59 -0.92 19.31
CA LEU A 497 12.82 -0.21 18.97
C LEU A 497 12.76 0.53 17.64
N ALA A 498 11.92 0.09 16.70
CA ALA A 498 11.69 0.77 15.42
C ALA A 498 10.55 1.79 15.54
N ALA A 499 10.81 3.04 15.14
CA ALA A 499 9.80 4.09 15.11
C ALA A 499 8.73 3.91 14.02
N PHE A 500 8.97 3.03 13.04
CA PHE A 500 8.08 2.79 11.91
C PHE A 500 7.40 1.41 12.02
N ALA A 501 6.20 1.29 11.44
CA ALA A 501 5.48 0.02 11.39
C ALA A 501 6.19 -0.97 10.46
N THR A 502 6.31 -2.22 10.89
CA THR A 502 6.75 -3.33 10.02
C THR A 502 5.53 -4.22 9.77
N PRO A 503 5.09 -4.42 8.52
CA PRO A 503 3.96 -5.30 8.22
C PRO A 503 4.22 -6.71 8.73
N ALA A 504 3.18 -7.40 9.22
CA ALA A 504 3.25 -8.81 9.55
C ALA A 504 3.68 -9.62 8.32
N ALA A 505 4.60 -10.58 8.50
CA ALA A 505 5.18 -11.36 7.42
C ALA A 505 5.40 -12.82 7.84
N TYR A 506 5.22 -13.73 6.88
CA TYR A 506 5.55 -15.15 7.02
C TYR A 506 6.97 -15.40 6.53
N ARG A 507 7.76 -16.17 7.29
CA ARG A 507 9.05 -16.68 6.82
C ARG A 507 8.84 -17.78 5.79
N VAL A 508 9.65 -17.81 4.75
CA VAL A 508 9.60 -18.79 3.66
C VAL A 508 10.83 -19.68 3.72
N VAL A 509 10.62 -20.98 3.81
CA VAL A 509 11.68 -22.00 3.96
C VAL A 509 11.57 -23.03 2.84
N ALA A 510 12.70 -23.36 2.22
CA ALA A 510 12.83 -24.48 1.29
C ALA A 510 13.91 -25.45 1.77
N ALA A 511 13.58 -26.74 1.84
CA ALA A 511 14.50 -27.78 2.30
C ALA A 511 15.21 -27.43 3.62
N GLY A 512 14.49 -26.82 4.57
CA GLY A 512 15.01 -26.39 5.87
C GLY A 512 15.87 -25.12 5.87
N GLN A 513 16.09 -24.48 4.71
CA GLN A 513 16.83 -23.22 4.60
C GLN A 513 15.87 -22.04 4.39
N GLU A 514 16.10 -20.94 5.11
CA GLU A 514 15.29 -19.72 4.97
C GLU A 514 15.68 -18.94 3.70
N ILE A 515 14.70 -18.70 2.84
CA ILE A 515 14.86 -17.94 1.59
C ILE A 515 14.52 -16.46 1.81
N GLY A 516 13.55 -16.17 2.67
CA GLY A 516 13.09 -14.81 2.93
C GLY A 516 11.74 -14.78 3.61
N SER A 517 10.97 -13.71 3.38
CA SER A 517 9.64 -13.50 3.95
C SER A 517 8.66 -12.90 2.95
N VAL A 518 7.37 -13.20 3.15
CA VAL A 518 6.25 -12.71 2.34
C VAL A 518 5.20 -12.04 3.23
N SER A 519 4.50 -11.04 2.71
CA SER A 519 3.50 -10.30 3.49
C SER A 519 2.36 -11.21 3.93
N ALA A 520 1.93 -11.08 5.19
CA ALA A 520 0.75 -11.78 5.72
C ALA A 520 -0.56 -11.36 5.01
N ALA A 521 -0.57 -10.21 4.33
CA ALA A 521 -1.70 -9.78 3.51
C ALA A 521 -1.81 -10.52 2.17
N SER A 522 -0.79 -11.29 1.78
CA SER A 522 -0.84 -12.13 0.57
C SER A 522 -1.51 -13.46 0.89
N PRO A 523 -2.48 -13.94 0.08
CA PRO A 523 -3.10 -15.23 0.36
C PRO A 523 -2.08 -16.37 0.17
N LEU A 524 -1.73 -17.06 1.26
CA LEU A 524 -0.79 -18.18 1.24
C LEU A 524 -1.61 -19.46 1.38
N VAL A 525 -1.66 -20.24 0.31
CA VAL A 525 -2.44 -21.49 0.24
C VAL A 525 -1.51 -22.59 -0.30
N PRO A 526 -1.56 -23.82 0.23
CA PRO A 526 -0.89 -24.97 -0.38
C PRO A 526 -1.16 -25.07 -1.89
N ASP A 527 -0.17 -25.56 -2.61
CA ASP A 527 -0.11 -25.71 -4.08
C ASP A 527 -0.16 -24.41 -4.90
N ARG A 528 -0.21 -23.25 -4.26
CA ARG A 528 -0.05 -21.96 -4.94
C ARG A 528 1.40 -21.71 -5.34
N GLY A 529 1.60 -21.15 -6.54
CA GLY A 529 2.88 -20.62 -6.99
C GLY A 529 3.28 -19.33 -6.27
N LEU A 530 4.56 -19.22 -5.92
CA LEU A 530 5.19 -18.07 -5.27
C LEU A 530 6.49 -17.74 -6.01
N VAL A 531 6.77 -16.44 -6.24
CA VAL A 531 8.08 -15.99 -6.73
C VAL A 531 8.82 -15.32 -5.58
N LEU A 532 10.02 -15.82 -5.29
CA LEU A 532 10.90 -15.25 -4.27
C LEU A 532 12.37 -15.53 -4.64
N ALA A 533 13.24 -14.56 -4.44
CA ALA A 533 14.64 -14.60 -4.86
C ALA A 533 14.82 -14.83 -6.38
N GLY A 534 13.89 -14.31 -7.18
CA GLY A 534 13.85 -14.48 -8.64
C GLY A 534 13.69 -15.93 -9.07
N ARG A 535 13.12 -16.77 -8.20
CA ARG A 535 12.88 -18.20 -8.41
C ARG A 535 11.40 -18.51 -8.17
N ARG A 536 10.89 -19.50 -8.89
CA ARG A 536 9.52 -19.98 -8.75
C ARG A 536 9.47 -21.15 -7.76
N TRP A 537 8.52 -21.05 -6.85
CA TRP A 537 8.30 -21.97 -5.75
C TRP A 537 6.82 -22.37 -5.73
N ARG A 538 6.53 -23.56 -5.22
CA ARG A 538 5.17 -24.01 -4.88
C ARG A 538 5.08 -24.16 -3.37
N VAL A 539 4.05 -23.56 -2.78
CA VAL A 539 3.75 -23.69 -1.36
C VAL A 539 3.31 -25.12 -1.07
N ILE A 540 3.92 -25.78 -0.09
CA ILE A 540 3.52 -27.13 0.35
C ILE A 540 2.82 -27.11 1.71
N ALA A 541 3.14 -26.15 2.57
CA ALA A 541 2.52 -25.99 3.87
C ALA A 541 2.57 -24.53 4.35
N VAL A 542 1.57 -24.14 5.16
CA VAL A 542 1.49 -22.83 5.81
C VAL A 542 1.20 -23.07 7.30
N HIS A 543 2.15 -22.73 8.16
CA HIS A 543 2.07 -22.85 9.61
C HIS A 543 1.77 -21.48 10.21
N GLN A 544 0.49 -21.21 10.50
CA GLN A 544 0.03 -19.90 10.96
C GLN A 544 0.57 -19.51 12.34
N SER A 545 0.61 -20.45 13.28
CA SER A 545 1.13 -20.21 14.64
C SER A 545 2.59 -19.78 14.65
N ASP A 546 3.39 -20.33 13.73
CA ASP A 546 4.83 -20.09 13.64
C ASP A 546 5.20 -19.01 12.60
N CYS A 547 4.20 -18.41 11.95
CA CYS A 547 4.37 -17.49 10.83
C CYS A 547 5.36 -18.04 9.78
N LEU A 548 5.19 -19.31 9.39
CA LEU A 548 6.11 -20.05 8.53
C LEU A 548 5.40 -20.62 7.30
N VAL A 549 6.06 -20.59 6.14
CA VAL A 549 5.62 -21.18 4.88
C VAL A 549 6.72 -22.08 4.36
N GLU A 550 6.37 -23.33 4.05
CA GLU A 550 7.27 -24.27 3.42
C GLU A 550 7.01 -24.33 1.92
N VAL A 551 8.09 -24.34 1.13
CA VAL A 551 8.01 -24.34 -0.33
C VAL A 551 8.98 -25.32 -0.99
N VAL A 552 8.63 -25.76 -2.19
CA VAL A 552 9.48 -26.58 -3.07
C VAL A 552 9.67 -25.89 -4.44
N PRO A 553 10.77 -26.13 -5.17
CA PRO A 553 10.96 -25.56 -6.50
C PRO A 553 9.83 -25.92 -7.47
N ASP A 554 9.41 -24.95 -8.30
CA ASP A 554 8.36 -25.16 -9.31
C ASP A 554 8.72 -24.52 -10.65
N SER A 555 9.08 -25.34 -11.64
CA SER A 555 9.43 -24.88 -12.99
C SER A 555 8.25 -24.50 -13.89
N GLN A 556 7.01 -24.85 -13.52
CA GLN A 556 5.82 -24.72 -14.39
C GLN A 556 4.73 -23.79 -13.83
N GLY A 557 4.83 -23.37 -12.56
CA GLY A 557 3.81 -22.54 -11.89
C GLY A 557 3.50 -21.21 -12.58
N THR A 558 2.21 -20.90 -12.70
CA THR A 558 1.70 -19.63 -13.24
C THR A 558 1.91 -18.50 -12.23
N VAL A 559 2.66 -17.48 -12.63
CA VAL A 559 2.87 -16.28 -11.80
C VAL A 559 1.65 -15.38 -11.89
N VAL A 560 0.95 -15.18 -10.79
CA VAL A 560 -0.08 -14.12 -10.68
C VAL A 560 0.65 -12.81 -10.39
N ALA A 561 0.54 -11.85 -11.31
CA ALA A 561 1.04 -10.50 -11.07
C ALA A 561 0.24 -9.88 -9.91
N PHE A 562 0.95 -9.43 -8.89
CA PHE A 562 0.34 -8.66 -7.81
C PHE A 562 0.44 -7.17 -8.17
N PRO A 563 -0.61 -6.37 -7.90
CA PRO A 563 -0.53 -4.93 -8.06
C PRO A 563 0.67 -4.37 -7.30
N GLY A 564 1.47 -3.53 -7.96
CA GLY A 564 2.64 -2.89 -7.37
C GLY A 564 2.28 -2.04 -6.14
N GLY A 565 3.21 -1.98 -5.19
CA GLY A 565 3.10 -1.15 -4.00
C GLY A 565 3.01 0.35 -4.32
N GLY A 566 2.46 1.12 -3.38
CA GLY A 566 2.19 2.56 -3.55
C GLY A 566 3.38 3.37 -4.04
N ALA A 567 3.15 4.19 -5.06
CA ALA A 567 4.15 5.13 -5.59
C ALA A 567 4.50 6.21 -4.55
N ALA A 568 5.77 6.61 -4.49
CA ALA A 568 6.19 7.77 -3.71
C ALA A 568 5.51 9.05 -4.22
N ARG A 569 5.25 10.00 -3.32
CA ARG A 569 4.66 11.30 -3.68
C ARG A 569 5.59 12.07 -4.61
N VAL A 570 5.03 12.64 -5.67
CA VAL A 570 5.75 13.47 -6.64
C VAL A 570 5.75 14.93 -6.19
N HIS A 571 6.93 15.57 -6.17
CA HIS A 571 7.10 16.96 -5.73
C HIS A 571 6.68 17.99 -6.80
N ASP A 572 6.22 19.18 -6.37
CA ASP A 572 5.80 20.31 -7.22
C ASP A 572 6.78 20.62 -8.36
N ARG A 573 8.06 20.76 -8.03
CA ARG A 573 9.11 21.05 -9.01
C ARG A 573 9.21 20.00 -10.12
N VAL A 574 8.93 18.72 -9.83
CA VAL A 574 8.90 17.66 -10.85
C VAL A 574 7.74 17.87 -11.82
N ARG A 575 6.56 18.25 -11.31
CA ARG A 575 5.36 18.51 -12.12
C ARG A 575 5.50 19.79 -12.95
N ALA A 576 6.14 20.81 -12.40
CA ALA A 576 6.53 22.01 -13.14
C ALA A 576 7.52 21.67 -14.29
N GLU A 577 8.47 20.79 -14.03
CA GLU A 577 9.43 20.33 -15.05
C GLU A 577 8.76 19.46 -16.13
N MET A 578 7.77 18.64 -15.75
CA MET A 578 6.93 17.92 -16.73
C MET A 578 6.22 18.91 -17.67
N LEU A 579 5.63 19.98 -17.12
CA LEU A 579 4.99 21.04 -17.89
C LEU A 579 5.96 21.72 -18.88
N ALA A 580 7.20 22.00 -18.45
CA ALA A 580 8.24 22.54 -19.33
C ALA A 580 8.54 21.59 -20.52
N ILE A 581 8.64 20.27 -20.25
CA ILE A 581 8.86 19.26 -21.31
C ILE A 581 7.69 19.21 -22.30
N TYR A 582 6.44 19.29 -21.81
CA TYR A 582 5.28 19.34 -22.70
C TYR A 582 5.28 20.58 -23.60
N ARG A 583 5.78 21.72 -23.10
CA ARG A 583 5.93 22.98 -23.86
C ARG A 583 7.07 22.98 -24.88
N GLY A 584 7.83 21.89 -24.98
CA GLY A 584 8.93 21.77 -25.93
C GLY A 584 10.25 22.37 -25.45
N GLU A 585 10.40 22.63 -24.14
CA GLU A 585 11.68 23.03 -23.56
C GLU A 585 12.62 21.81 -23.52
N ASP A 586 13.33 21.55 -24.63
CA ASP A 586 14.19 20.39 -24.84
C ASP A 586 15.68 20.73 -24.63
N ASP A 587 16.14 20.74 -23.38
CA ASP A 587 17.56 20.89 -23.05
C ASP A 587 18.36 19.60 -23.37
N GLY A 588 18.40 19.18 -24.64
CA GLY A 588 19.18 18.04 -25.11
C GLY A 588 18.63 16.66 -24.71
N ILE A 589 17.34 16.57 -24.35
CA ILE A 589 16.68 15.29 -24.05
C ILE A 589 16.51 14.42 -25.30
N ALA A 590 16.22 15.03 -26.45
CA ALA A 590 15.94 14.32 -27.70
C ALA A 590 17.08 13.35 -28.11
N ASP A 591 18.32 13.70 -27.76
CA ASP A 591 19.53 12.90 -28.01
C ASP A 591 19.63 11.65 -27.11
N LEU A 592 18.85 11.60 -26.03
CA LEU A 592 18.85 10.52 -25.05
C LEU A 592 17.79 9.47 -25.34
N LEU A 593 16.81 9.79 -26.19
CA LEU A 593 15.66 8.94 -26.47
C LEU A 593 16.01 7.91 -27.54
N ASP A 594 15.53 6.69 -27.36
CA ASP A 594 15.36 5.79 -28.50
C ASP A 594 14.13 6.14 -29.32
N ASP A 595 13.93 5.45 -30.44
CA ASP A 595 12.87 5.80 -31.40
C ASP A 595 11.48 5.66 -30.77
N GLY A 596 11.25 4.58 -30.00
CA GLY A 596 10.00 4.39 -29.26
C GLY A 596 9.71 5.49 -28.24
N ALA A 597 10.73 5.94 -27.47
CA ALA A 597 10.57 7.06 -26.55
C ALA A 597 10.35 8.40 -27.26
N ARG A 598 10.98 8.61 -28.42
CA ARG A 598 10.80 9.82 -29.23
C ARG A 598 9.38 9.90 -29.78
N ASP A 599 8.85 8.79 -30.29
CA ASP A 599 7.48 8.71 -30.81
C ASP A 599 6.44 8.93 -29.71
N LEU A 600 6.63 8.32 -28.54
CA LEU A 600 5.73 8.51 -27.39
C LEU A 600 5.77 9.94 -26.85
N LEU A 601 6.95 10.59 -26.79
CA LEU A 601 7.06 11.98 -26.38
C LEU A 601 6.40 12.92 -27.39
N ALA A 602 6.58 12.67 -28.69
CA ALA A 602 5.91 13.44 -29.74
C ALA A 602 4.39 13.32 -29.62
N ALA A 603 3.85 12.10 -29.44
CA ALA A 603 2.43 11.88 -29.21
C ALA A 603 1.92 12.60 -27.95
N ALA A 604 2.68 12.56 -26.86
CA ALA A 604 2.36 13.25 -25.61
C ALA A 604 2.24 14.78 -25.79
N ARG A 605 3.15 15.38 -26.57
CA ARG A 605 3.11 16.82 -26.91
C ARG A 605 1.94 17.16 -27.80
N SER A 606 1.67 16.36 -28.83
CA SER A 606 0.48 16.55 -29.66
C SER A 606 -0.81 16.44 -28.86
N ALA A 607 -0.90 15.53 -27.88
CA ALA A 607 -2.01 15.45 -26.94
C ALA A 607 -2.10 16.72 -26.07
N PHE A 608 -0.98 17.18 -25.51
CA PHE A 608 -0.93 18.42 -24.72
C PHE A 608 -1.44 19.65 -25.49
N GLU A 609 -1.03 19.80 -26.75
CA GLU A 609 -1.49 20.86 -27.65
C GLU A 609 -2.99 20.73 -27.98
N ARG A 610 -3.44 19.53 -28.37
CA ARG A 610 -4.84 19.22 -28.70
C ARG A 610 -5.78 19.46 -27.51
N LEU A 611 -5.35 19.07 -26.32
CA LEU A 611 -6.06 19.30 -25.06
C LEU A 611 -5.93 20.75 -24.58
N ARG A 612 -5.14 21.59 -25.25
CA ARG A 612 -4.88 23.00 -24.93
C ARG A 612 -4.43 23.20 -23.47
N LEU A 613 -3.52 22.38 -22.99
CA LEU A 613 -3.03 22.51 -21.60
C LEU A 613 -2.02 23.64 -21.40
N HIS A 614 -1.83 24.50 -22.42
CA HIS A 614 -1.03 25.72 -22.33
C HIS A 614 -1.83 26.91 -21.76
N ASP A 615 -3.15 26.92 -21.91
CA ASP A 615 -4.04 28.03 -21.55
C ASP A 615 -5.22 27.63 -20.64
N ARG A 616 -5.29 26.36 -20.23
CA ARG A 616 -6.26 25.88 -19.23
C ARG A 616 -5.69 24.74 -18.40
N ASP A 617 -6.24 24.60 -17.20
CA ASP A 617 -5.92 23.57 -16.22
C ASP A 617 -7.09 22.59 -15.97
N THR A 618 -8.22 22.77 -16.64
CA THR A 618 -9.37 21.85 -16.57
C THR A 618 -9.76 21.31 -17.94
N ILE A 619 -10.04 20.01 -18.00
CA ILE A 619 -10.50 19.32 -19.21
C ILE A 619 -11.86 18.66 -18.94
N PRO A 620 -12.91 18.99 -19.72
CA PRO A 620 -14.15 18.24 -19.70
C PRO A 620 -13.91 16.79 -20.13
N ASN A 621 -14.41 15.82 -19.36
CA ASN A 621 -14.29 14.39 -19.65
C ASN A 621 -15.61 13.66 -19.33
N GLY A 622 -16.55 13.69 -20.27
CA GLY A 622 -17.89 13.14 -20.08
C GLY A 622 -18.65 13.83 -18.95
N ARG A 623 -18.99 13.07 -17.90
CA ARG A 623 -19.66 13.59 -16.67
C ARG A 623 -18.68 14.10 -15.62
N SER A 624 -17.39 13.94 -15.87
CA SER A 624 -16.31 14.32 -14.98
C SER A 624 -15.49 15.44 -15.60
N THR A 625 -14.67 16.08 -14.77
CA THR A 625 -13.69 17.09 -15.18
C THR A 625 -12.33 16.66 -14.65
N LEU A 626 -11.34 16.64 -15.52
CA LEU A 626 -9.95 16.47 -15.10
C LEU A 626 -9.38 17.84 -14.74
N VAL A 627 -8.79 17.95 -13.55
CA VAL A 627 -8.07 19.14 -13.09
C VAL A 627 -6.58 18.81 -13.10
N LEU A 628 -5.77 19.57 -13.82
CA LEU A 628 -4.33 19.41 -13.97
C LEU A 628 -3.59 20.67 -13.48
N PRO A 629 -3.36 20.80 -12.15
CA PRO A 629 -2.68 21.97 -11.59
C PRO A 629 -1.20 22.09 -11.98
N TRP A 630 -0.60 21.00 -12.47
CA TRP A 630 0.86 20.84 -12.61
C TRP A 630 1.62 21.10 -11.29
N ARG A 631 0.98 20.75 -10.17
CA ARG A 631 1.52 20.76 -8.81
C ARG A 631 1.74 19.32 -8.32
N GLY A 632 2.51 19.19 -7.24
CA GLY A 632 2.88 17.92 -6.63
C GLY A 632 1.72 17.27 -5.88
N ASP A 633 1.92 16.00 -5.53
CA ASP A 633 0.87 15.14 -4.99
C ASP A 633 0.31 15.68 -3.65
N ARG A 634 1.15 16.30 -2.80
CA ARG A 634 0.69 16.92 -1.54
C ARG A 634 -0.36 18.02 -1.77
N MET A 635 -0.12 18.89 -2.76
CA MET A 635 -1.07 19.95 -3.11
C MET A 635 -2.33 19.34 -3.77
N LEU A 636 -2.17 18.35 -4.65
CA LEU A 636 -3.31 17.66 -5.30
C LEU A 636 -4.20 16.97 -4.27
N ASP A 637 -3.63 16.24 -3.32
CA ASP A 637 -4.36 15.57 -2.26
C ASP A 637 -5.09 16.61 -1.38
N THR A 638 -4.45 17.75 -1.09
CA THR A 638 -5.08 18.85 -0.35
C THR A 638 -6.24 19.47 -1.14
N LEU A 639 -6.07 19.69 -2.44
CA LEU A 639 -7.11 20.20 -3.32
C LEU A 639 -8.29 19.21 -3.39
N LEU A 640 -8.01 17.91 -3.44
CA LEU A 640 -9.04 16.88 -3.43
C LEU A 640 -9.89 16.94 -2.16
N VAL A 641 -9.25 17.03 -0.98
CA VAL A 641 -9.96 17.18 0.30
C VAL A 641 -10.78 18.48 0.33
N ALA A 642 -10.22 19.59 -0.17
CA ALA A 642 -10.94 20.87 -0.22
C ALA A 642 -12.16 20.86 -1.15
N LEU A 643 -12.10 20.11 -2.26
CA LEU A 643 -13.23 19.90 -3.17
C LEU A 643 -14.28 18.95 -2.56
N HIS A 644 -13.85 17.89 -1.87
CA HIS A 644 -14.74 16.97 -1.15
C HIS A 644 -15.56 17.68 -0.07
N GLN A 645 -14.95 18.61 0.69
CA GLN A 645 -15.68 19.45 1.65
C GLN A 645 -16.77 20.33 1.02
N ARG A 646 -16.65 20.61 -0.28
CA ARG A 646 -17.64 21.35 -1.08
C ARG A 646 -18.64 20.43 -1.78
N GLY A 647 -18.66 19.14 -1.44
CA GLY A 647 -19.57 18.15 -2.00
C GLY A 647 -19.16 17.59 -3.36
N LEU A 648 -17.97 17.93 -3.86
CA LEU A 648 -17.45 17.40 -5.12
C LEU A 648 -16.61 16.15 -4.87
N ARG A 649 -17.02 15.02 -5.46
CA ARG A 649 -16.26 13.76 -5.37
C ARG A 649 -15.24 13.67 -6.48
N GLY A 650 -14.16 12.94 -6.22
CA GLY A 650 -13.12 12.69 -7.20
C GLY A 650 -11.99 11.84 -6.65
N ASP A 651 -11.07 11.49 -7.53
CA ASP A 651 -9.90 10.67 -7.25
C ASP A 651 -8.67 11.20 -8.00
N ARG A 652 -7.48 10.83 -7.54
CA ARG A 652 -6.22 11.17 -8.21
C ARG A 652 -5.94 10.20 -9.36
N GLU A 653 -5.50 10.74 -10.48
CA GLU A 653 -5.13 9.99 -11.67
C GLU A 653 -3.82 10.54 -12.24
N GLY A 654 -2.71 9.95 -11.80
CA GLY A 654 -1.37 10.43 -12.16
C GLY A 654 -1.17 11.90 -11.76
N PRO A 655 -0.90 12.82 -12.72
CA PRO A 655 -0.76 14.26 -12.46
C PRO A 655 -2.10 15.03 -12.36
N ALA A 656 -3.25 14.36 -12.49
CA ALA A 656 -4.57 14.98 -12.54
C ALA A 656 -5.45 14.58 -11.34
N LEU A 657 -6.49 15.38 -11.08
CA LEU A 657 -7.65 15.00 -10.27
C LEU A 657 -8.85 14.80 -11.19
N ARG A 658 -9.47 13.62 -11.15
CA ARG A 658 -10.76 13.37 -11.80
C ARG A 658 -11.88 13.73 -10.84
N VAL A 659 -12.58 14.82 -11.12
CA VAL A 659 -13.71 15.29 -10.30
C VAL A 659 -15.01 14.93 -11.02
N THR A 660 -15.93 14.23 -10.34
CA THR A 660 -17.21 13.79 -10.88
C THR A 660 -18.22 14.93 -10.90
N ALA A 661 -17.94 15.95 -11.70
CA ALA A 661 -18.82 17.08 -11.96
C ALA A 661 -18.51 17.74 -13.32
N PRO A 662 -19.50 18.42 -13.95
CA PRO A 662 -19.26 19.20 -15.16
C PRO A 662 -18.28 20.34 -14.93
N VAL A 663 -17.55 20.73 -15.99
CA VAL A 663 -16.48 21.73 -15.92
C VAL A 663 -16.93 23.05 -15.29
N ALA A 664 -18.14 23.52 -15.59
CA ALA A 664 -18.68 24.76 -15.04
C ALA A 664 -18.81 24.73 -13.51
N VAL A 665 -19.24 23.59 -12.94
CA VAL A 665 -19.38 23.41 -11.49
C VAL A 665 -18.01 23.34 -10.82
N VAL A 666 -17.05 22.67 -11.46
CA VAL A 666 -15.68 22.59 -10.96
C VAL A 666 -15.00 23.96 -11.01
N GLU A 667 -15.13 24.70 -12.11
CA GLU A 667 -14.63 26.06 -12.27
C GLU A 667 -15.22 27.02 -11.23
N GLU A 668 -16.52 26.92 -10.94
CA GLU A 668 -17.17 27.69 -9.87
C GLU A 668 -16.58 27.37 -8.50
N ALA A 669 -16.40 26.08 -8.18
CA ALA A 669 -15.83 25.65 -6.91
C ALA A 669 -14.37 26.11 -6.74
N LEU A 670 -13.55 25.99 -7.80
CA LEU A 670 -12.17 26.48 -7.82
C LEU A 670 -12.12 28.01 -7.68
N GLY A 671 -13.02 28.74 -8.35
CA GLY A 671 -13.16 30.18 -8.17
C GLY A 671 -13.60 30.58 -6.76
N ALA A 672 -14.47 29.78 -6.13
CA ALA A 672 -14.86 29.98 -4.74
C ALA A 672 -13.71 29.73 -3.76
N LEU A 673 -12.83 28.77 -4.03
CA LEU A 673 -11.59 28.58 -3.27
C LEU A 673 -10.69 29.82 -3.38
N ALA A 674 -10.47 30.32 -4.59
CA ALA A 674 -9.64 31.50 -4.84
C ALA A 674 -10.09 32.76 -4.07
N ARG A 675 -11.40 32.93 -3.88
CA ARG A 675 -12.00 34.05 -3.12
C ARG A 675 -12.07 33.82 -1.61
N ALA A 676 -12.00 32.57 -1.17
CA ALA A 676 -12.10 32.23 0.25
C ALA A 676 -10.78 32.48 0.99
N VAL A 677 -10.87 32.72 2.30
CA VAL A 677 -9.69 32.70 3.18
C VAL A 677 -9.24 31.23 3.35
N PRO A 678 -7.92 30.94 3.31
CA PRO A 678 -7.42 29.60 3.59
C PRO A 678 -7.93 29.10 4.96
N PRO A 679 -8.52 27.90 5.04
CA PRO A 679 -8.98 27.34 6.31
C PRO A 679 -7.79 26.89 7.17
N ASP A 680 -8.06 26.63 8.45
CA ASP A 680 -7.12 25.89 9.30
C ASP A 680 -6.87 24.49 8.70
N PRO A 681 -5.61 24.10 8.42
CA PRO A 681 -5.28 22.76 7.94
C PRO A 681 -5.87 21.62 8.79
N THR A 682 -6.00 21.82 10.10
CA THR A 682 -6.55 20.84 11.04
C THR A 682 -8.04 20.60 10.78
N HIS A 683 -8.80 21.65 10.46
CA HIS A 683 -10.21 21.52 10.08
C HIS A 683 -10.39 20.79 8.75
N LEU A 684 -9.45 20.97 7.82
CA LEU A 684 -9.45 20.23 6.56
C LEU A 684 -9.18 18.74 6.82
N ALA A 685 -8.19 18.43 7.66
CA ALA A 685 -7.85 17.07 8.08
C ALA A 685 -9.00 16.33 8.78
N ALA A 686 -9.82 17.02 9.57
CA ALA A 686 -10.96 16.42 10.27
C ALA A 686 -11.95 15.69 9.34
N SER A 687 -12.05 16.12 8.08
CA SER A 687 -12.92 15.49 7.07
C SER A 687 -12.33 14.22 6.42
N VAL A 688 -11.06 13.91 6.68
CA VAL A 688 -10.37 12.72 6.17
C VAL A 688 -10.64 11.54 7.11
N ALA A 689 -11.25 10.48 6.57
CA ALA A 689 -11.59 9.29 7.36
C ALA A 689 -10.36 8.42 7.69
N ALA A 690 -9.48 8.18 6.72
CA ALA A 690 -8.29 7.36 6.87
C ALA A 690 -7.03 8.24 7.06
N LYS A 691 -6.64 8.47 8.32
CA LYS A 691 -5.49 9.33 8.69
C LYS A 691 -4.33 8.60 9.35
N ALA A 692 -4.63 7.46 9.98
CA ALA A 692 -3.65 6.67 10.73
C ALA A 692 -2.72 5.91 9.77
N GLU A 693 -1.44 6.26 9.80
CA GLU A 693 -0.39 5.68 8.95
C GLU A 693 0.86 5.32 9.77
N GLU A 694 1.20 6.14 10.78
CA GLU A 694 2.36 5.90 11.65
C GLU A 694 2.01 4.90 12.76
N LYS A 695 3.06 4.30 13.34
CA LYS A 695 2.99 3.12 14.21
C LYS A 695 2.07 3.27 15.42
N TRP A 696 1.94 4.49 15.94
CA TRP A 696 1.21 4.82 17.17
C TRP A 696 0.06 5.80 16.91
N ASP A 697 -0.38 5.94 15.66
CA ASP A 697 -1.51 6.82 15.34
C ASP A 697 -2.82 6.32 15.96
N ASP A 698 -2.92 5.03 16.32
CA ASP A 698 -4.03 4.43 17.06
C ASP A 698 -4.18 4.97 18.49
N VAL A 699 -3.10 5.49 19.07
CA VAL A 699 -3.07 6.08 20.41
C VAL A 699 -3.55 7.54 20.40
N LEU A 700 -3.40 8.22 19.27
CA LEU A 700 -3.69 9.65 19.18
C LEU A 700 -5.21 9.87 19.25
N SER A 701 -5.63 10.87 20.03
CA SER A 701 -7.01 11.33 20.00
C SER A 701 -7.35 11.91 18.61
N PRO A 702 -8.63 11.96 18.20
CA PRO A 702 -9.00 12.45 16.87
C PRO A 702 -8.40 13.82 16.52
N GLY A 703 -8.40 14.76 17.47
CA GLY A 703 -7.80 16.09 17.26
C GLY A 703 -6.28 16.08 17.11
N LEU A 704 -5.56 15.23 17.88
CA LEU A 704 -4.11 15.08 17.72
C LEU A 704 -3.77 14.41 16.38
N LEU A 705 -4.59 13.45 15.95
CA LEU A 705 -4.44 12.80 14.66
C LEU A 705 -4.71 13.79 13.50
N ASP A 706 -5.68 14.70 13.66
CA ASP A 706 -5.93 15.79 12.71
C ASP A 706 -4.72 16.72 12.58
N GLU A 707 -4.15 17.16 13.70
CA GLU A 707 -2.95 18.01 13.73
C GLU A 707 -1.74 17.32 13.07
N ALA A 708 -1.51 16.05 13.41
CA ALA A 708 -0.41 15.27 12.84
C ALA A 708 -0.59 15.05 11.33
N TYR A 709 -1.80 14.68 10.89
CA TYR A 709 -2.11 14.49 9.48
C TYR A 709 -2.00 15.80 8.71
N ALA A 710 -2.56 16.90 9.23
CA ALA A 710 -2.50 18.21 8.58
C ALA A 710 -1.06 18.67 8.33
N ALA A 711 -0.19 18.57 9.35
CA ALA A 711 1.21 18.95 9.24
C ALA A 711 2.00 18.13 8.21
N ARG A 712 1.66 16.84 8.08
CA ARG A 712 2.36 15.86 7.22
C ARG A 712 1.84 15.81 5.79
N ALA A 713 0.52 15.93 5.60
CA ALA A 713 -0.13 15.58 4.33
C ALA A 713 -0.78 16.77 3.62
N LEU A 714 -1.05 17.89 4.31
CA LEU A 714 -1.78 19.01 3.72
C LEU A 714 -0.88 20.21 3.42
N ASP A 715 -1.13 20.87 2.29
CA ASP A 715 -0.51 22.13 1.88
C ASP A 715 -1.59 23.13 1.46
N VAL A 716 -2.28 23.67 2.46
CA VAL A 716 -3.42 24.56 2.27
C VAL A 716 -2.99 25.86 1.58
N ASP A 717 -1.84 26.41 1.96
CA ASP A 717 -1.33 27.64 1.36
C ASP A 717 -1.05 27.46 -0.13
N ALA A 718 -0.42 26.34 -0.54
CA ALA A 718 -0.17 26.06 -1.95
C ALA A 718 -1.47 25.92 -2.77
N VAL A 719 -2.52 25.30 -2.20
CA VAL A 719 -3.82 25.17 -2.89
C VAL A 719 -4.46 26.53 -3.12
N TRP A 720 -4.52 27.38 -2.10
CA TRP A 720 -5.15 28.70 -2.21
C TRP A 720 -4.32 29.67 -3.05
N ASP A 721 -2.99 29.60 -2.97
CA ASP A 721 -2.10 30.39 -3.82
C ASP A 721 -2.26 29.99 -5.29
N TRP A 722 -2.28 28.69 -5.59
CA TRP A 722 -2.54 28.20 -6.94
C TRP A 722 -3.94 28.62 -7.43
N ALA A 723 -4.98 28.43 -6.62
CA ALA A 723 -6.35 28.77 -7.01
C ALA A 723 -6.51 30.25 -7.40
N ARG A 724 -5.76 31.16 -6.74
CA ARG A 724 -5.75 32.60 -7.05
C ARG A 724 -5.02 32.97 -8.34
N HIS A 725 -4.00 32.21 -8.72
CA HIS A 725 -3.13 32.51 -9.87
C HIS A 725 -3.36 31.60 -11.08
N ARG A 726 -4.31 30.67 -10.99
CA ARG A 726 -4.62 29.73 -12.07
C ARG A 726 -5.22 30.43 -13.29
N THR A 727 -5.10 29.80 -14.45
CA THR A 727 -5.77 30.23 -15.68
C THR A 727 -7.08 29.45 -15.84
N PRO A 728 -8.25 30.07 -15.56
CA PRO A 728 -9.52 29.38 -15.64
C PRO A 728 -9.81 28.96 -17.08
N ALA A 729 -10.42 27.79 -17.26
CA ALA A 729 -10.87 27.41 -18.59
C ALA A 729 -11.95 28.38 -19.09
N PRO A 730 -11.96 28.75 -20.38
CA PRO A 730 -13.06 29.51 -20.94
C PRO A 730 -14.34 28.71 -20.78
N VAL A 731 -15.21 29.17 -19.86
CA VAL A 731 -16.57 28.65 -19.74
C VAL A 731 -17.29 29.08 -21.02
N PRO A 732 -17.87 28.15 -21.81
CA PRO A 732 -18.60 28.51 -23.01
C PRO A 732 -19.66 29.58 -22.68
N THR A 733 -19.58 30.75 -23.33
CA THR A 733 -20.49 31.89 -23.11
C THR A 733 -21.84 31.72 -23.80
N ASP A 734 -22.03 30.71 -24.63
CA ASP A 734 -23.36 30.29 -25.08
C ASP A 734 -24.02 29.42 -24.01
N HIS A 735 -24.60 30.09 -23.01
CA HIS A 735 -25.92 29.80 -22.46
C HIS A 735 -26.32 30.91 -21.46
N ALA A 736 -26.75 32.04 -21.99
CA ALA A 736 -27.96 32.69 -21.47
C ALA A 736 -29.20 31.98 -22.06
N ALA A 737 -29.28 30.67 -21.86
CA ALA A 737 -30.57 30.02 -21.72
C ALA A 737 -30.83 29.97 -20.21
N PRO A 738 -32.06 30.20 -19.71
CA PRO A 738 -32.34 29.83 -18.33
C PRO A 738 -31.85 28.40 -18.16
N ALA A 739 -31.20 28.11 -17.03
CA ALA A 739 -30.76 26.76 -16.67
C ALA A 739 -31.76 25.80 -17.30
N PRO A 740 -31.38 24.96 -18.29
CA PRO A 740 -32.36 24.10 -18.90
C PRO A 740 -32.98 23.37 -17.71
N ALA A 741 -34.29 23.55 -17.51
CA ALA A 741 -35.05 22.56 -16.76
C ALA A 741 -34.57 21.25 -17.37
N ALA A 742 -33.88 20.45 -16.55
CA ALA A 742 -33.04 19.33 -16.96
C ALA A 742 -33.62 18.69 -18.22
N PRO A 743 -32.84 18.48 -19.31
CA PRO A 743 -33.39 17.98 -20.54
C PRO A 743 -34.25 16.77 -20.19
N GLU A 744 -35.56 16.93 -20.40
CA GLU A 744 -36.55 15.88 -20.41
C GLU A 744 -36.24 14.99 -21.65
N VAL A 745 -35.06 14.36 -21.64
CA VAL A 745 -34.97 12.99 -22.12
C VAL A 745 -35.39 12.20 -20.89
N GLY A 746 -36.67 11.82 -20.86
CA GLY A 746 -37.40 11.30 -19.71
C GLY A 746 -36.61 10.33 -18.86
N LEU A 747 -35.88 10.86 -17.88
CA LEU A 747 -35.61 10.18 -16.63
C LEU A 747 -36.54 10.88 -15.65
N SER A 748 -37.66 10.24 -15.37
CA SER A 748 -38.49 10.56 -14.21
C SER A 748 -37.57 10.89 -13.04
N ARG A 749 -37.61 12.15 -12.59
CA ARG A 749 -36.90 12.57 -11.37
C ARG A 749 -37.49 11.76 -10.22
N GLY A 750 -36.64 10.95 -9.60
CA GLY A 750 -37.02 10.00 -8.58
C GLY A 750 -37.35 8.63 -9.16
N ILE A 751 -37.10 7.60 -8.35
CA ILE A 751 -37.62 6.26 -8.63
C ILE A 751 -39.14 6.37 -8.56
N PRO A 752 -39.90 6.10 -9.66
CA PRO A 752 -41.34 6.26 -9.67
C PRO A 752 -42.01 5.54 -8.50
N SER A 753 -43.00 6.19 -7.87
CA SER A 753 -43.85 5.54 -6.86
C SER A 753 -44.50 4.31 -7.48
N GLY A 754 -44.24 3.12 -6.92
CA GLY A 754 -44.65 1.85 -7.51
C GLY A 754 -43.53 1.04 -8.19
N THR A 755 -42.29 1.54 -8.23
CA THR A 755 -41.15 0.76 -8.75
C THR A 755 -40.89 -0.45 -7.87
N GLY A 756 -40.87 -1.64 -8.51
CA GLY A 756 -40.59 -2.90 -7.84
C GLY A 756 -39.10 -3.11 -7.52
N PHE A 757 -38.84 -4.13 -6.71
CA PHE A 757 -37.49 -4.56 -6.34
C PHE A 757 -37.09 -5.81 -7.11
N ALA A 758 -35.79 -6.01 -7.27
CA ALA A 758 -35.17 -7.26 -7.69
C ALA A 758 -34.15 -7.65 -6.62
N VAL A 759 -34.52 -8.60 -5.77
CA VAL A 759 -33.68 -9.09 -4.67
C VAL A 759 -32.75 -10.16 -5.22
N VAL A 760 -31.45 -9.92 -5.12
CA VAL A 760 -30.39 -10.75 -5.67
C VAL A 760 -29.58 -11.35 -4.54
N ASP A 761 -29.24 -12.63 -4.69
CA ASP A 761 -28.30 -13.33 -3.84
C ASP A 761 -27.44 -14.27 -4.70
N VAL A 762 -26.17 -14.42 -4.33
CA VAL A 762 -25.20 -15.24 -5.07
C VAL A 762 -24.40 -16.15 -4.14
N GLU A 763 -24.29 -17.43 -4.53
CA GLU A 763 -23.28 -18.33 -3.99
C GLU A 763 -22.03 -18.28 -4.86
N THR A 764 -20.87 -18.32 -4.22
CA THR A 764 -19.60 -18.00 -4.89
C THR A 764 -18.48 -18.98 -4.55
N THR A 765 -17.51 -19.12 -5.44
CA THR A 765 -16.33 -19.97 -5.25
C THR A 765 -15.36 -19.45 -4.17
N GLY A 766 -15.70 -18.39 -3.44
CA GLY A 766 -14.82 -17.66 -2.51
C GLY A 766 -15.20 -16.18 -2.44
N LEU A 767 -14.53 -15.39 -1.59
CA LEU A 767 -15.04 -14.07 -1.16
C LEU A 767 -14.66 -12.85 -2.02
N ALA A 768 -13.83 -13.02 -3.03
CA ALA A 768 -13.18 -11.90 -3.74
C ALA A 768 -13.18 -12.07 -5.27
N PRO A 769 -14.01 -11.33 -6.03
CA PRO A 769 -14.08 -11.46 -7.48
C PRO A 769 -12.80 -10.98 -8.19
N GLY A 770 -12.11 -9.98 -7.62
CA GLY A 770 -10.80 -9.51 -8.12
C GLY A 770 -9.65 -10.53 -7.98
N ALA A 771 -9.83 -11.55 -7.13
CA ALA A 771 -8.92 -12.70 -7.04
C ALA A 771 -9.33 -13.86 -7.97
N GLY A 772 -10.29 -13.61 -8.87
CA GLY A 772 -10.79 -14.59 -9.83
C GLY A 772 -11.92 -15.49 -9.31
N HIS A 773 -12.44 -15.28 -8.10
CA HIS A 773 -13.62 -16.01 -7.62
C HIS A 773 -14.86 -15.67 -8.47
N ARG A 774 -15.77 -16.65 -8.58
CA ARG A 774 -16.89 -16.63 -9.52
C ARG A 774 -18.19 -17.06 -8.87
N ILE A 775 -19.30 -16.78 -9.54
CA ILE A 775 -20.63 -17.18 -9.09
C ILE A 775 -20.86 -18.65 -9.46
N VAL A 776 -21.34 -19.45 -8.51
CA VAL A 776 -21.74 -20.86 -8.70
C VAL A 776 -23.25 -21.07 -8.66
N GLU A 777 -23.97 -20.16 -8.01
CA GLU A 777 -25.44 -20.11 -8.04
C GLU A 777 -25.87 -18.65 -7.92
N ILE A 778 -26.94 -18.27 -8.61
CA ILE A 778 -27.54 -16.94 -8.51
C ILE A 778 -29.06 -17.07 -8.44
N ALA A 779 -29.68 -16.23 -7.62
CA ALA A 779 -31.12 -16.08 -7.57
C ALA A 779 -31.54 -14.61 -7.69
N VAL A 780 -32.71 -14.39 -8.29
CA VAL A 780 -33.39 -13.10 -8.38
C VAL A 780 -34.86 -13.29 -8.00
N VAL A 781 -35.30 -12.63 -6.94
CA VAL A 781 -36.70 -12.56 -6.52
C VAL A 781 -37.24 -11.18 -6.86
N ARG A 782 -38.23 -11.11 -7.75
CA ARG A 782 -38.84 -9.84 -8.14
C ARG A 782 -40.01 -9.54 -7.22
N CYS A 783 -40.02 -8.34 -6.66
CA CYS A 783 -41.07 -7.88 -5.75
C CYS A 783 -41.74 -6.62 -6.29
N ARG A 784 -42.99 -6.39 -5.89
CA ARG A 784 -43.68 -5.10 -6.07
C ARG A 784 -43.08 -4.06 -5.12
N SER A 785 -43.48 -2.81 -5.28
CA SER A 785 -43.03 -1.69 -4.45
C SER A 785 -43.39 -1.81 -2.96
N ASP A 786 -44.34 -2.67 -2.59
CA ASP A 786 -44.71 -2.98 -1.21
C ASP A 786 -43.89 -4.15 -0.62
N GLY A 787 -42.92 -4.69 -1.37
CA GLY A 787 -42.13 -5.86 -0.98
C GLY A 787 -42.80 -7.21 -1.25
N SER A 788 -44.04 -7.26 -1.76
CA SER A 788 -44.70 -8.52 -2.11
C SER A 788 -44.04 -9.20 -3.32
N VAL A 789 -43.75 -10.49 -3.20
CA VAL A 789 -43.09 -11.28 -4.26
C VAL A 789 -44.02 -11.44 -5.47
N GLU A 790 -43.48 -11.24 -6.67
CA GLU A 790 -44.14 -11.44 -7.95
C GLU A 790 -43.78 -12.79 -8.56
N ASP A 791 -42.47 -13.06 -8.67
CA ASP A 791 -41.89 -14.31 -9.13
C ASP A 791 -40.42 -14.42 -8.70
N SER A 792 -39.83 -15.59 -8.92
CA SER A 792 -38.43 -15.86 -8.63
C SER A 792 -37.77 -16.63 -9.77
N TRP A 793 -36.50 -16.33 -10.02
CA TRP A 793 -35.64 -17.03 -10.98
C TRP A 793 -34.34 -17.40 -10.28
N HIS A 794 -33.78 -18.57 -10.54
CA HIS A 794 -32.47 -18.96 -10.03
C HIS A 794 -31.84 -20.01 -10.95
N THR A 795 -30.52 -20.12 -10.91
CA THR A 795 -29.77 -21.15 -11.66
C THR A 795 -28.40 -21.39 -11.03
N LEU A 796 -27.94 -22.63 -11.13
CA LEU A 796 -26.53 -22.98 -11.02
C LEU A 796 -25.77 -22.41 -12.22
N LEU A 797 -24.51 -22.06 -11.99
CA LEU A 797 -23.59 -21.56 -13.02
C LEU A 797 -22.32 -22.40 -13.02
N ASP A 798 -21.80 -22.67 -14.21
CA ASP A 798 -20.46 -23.23 -14.36
C ASP A 798 -19.43 -22.10 -14.17
N PRO A 799 -18.66 -22.08 -13.07
CA PRO A 799 -17.64 -21.08 -12.86
C PRO A 799 -16.39 -21.34 -13.72
N GLY A 800 -16.26 -22.48 -14.39
CA GLY A 800 -15.06 -22.87 -15.13
C GLY A 800 -13.83 -23.06 -14.23
N ARG A 801 -14.07 -23.33 -12.93
CA ARG A 801 -13.06 -23.56 -11.88
C ARG A 801 -13.66 -24.38 -10.73
N ASP A 802 -12.85 -24.68 -9.73
CA ASP A 802 -13.31 -25.31 -8.48
C ASP A 802 -14.46 -24.50 -7.83
N PRO A 803 -15.57 -25.16 -7.41
CA PRO A 803 -16.75 -24.51 -6.84
C PRO A 803 -16.52 -23.85 -5.48
N GLY A 804 -15.37 -24.06 -4.84
CA GLY A 804 -15.01 -23.39 -3.59
C GLY A 804 -15.54 -24.12 -2.35
N PRO A 805 -15.98 -23.40 -1.30
CA PRO A 805 -16.30 -23.98 0.00
C PRO A 805 -17.62 -24.76 -0.02
N VAL A 806 -17.55 -26.01 -0.48
CA VAL A 806 -18.68 -26.95 -0.54
C VAL A 806 -19.38 -27.11 0.81
N ASP A 807 -18.65 -27.00 1.93
CA ASP A 807 -19.22 -27.08 3.28
C ASP A 807 -20.17 -25.92 3.63
N VAL A 808 -20.14 -24.83 2.85
CA VAL A 808 -20.99 -23.65 3.04
C VAL A 808 -22.22 -23.72 2.16
N HIS A 809 -22.05 -23.76 0.84
CA HIS A 809 -23.17 -23.72 -0.12
C HIS A 809 -23.62 -25.11 -0.62
N GLY A 810 -22.92 -26.18 -0.26
CA GLY A 810 -23.31 -27.56 -0.58
C GLY A 810 -23.20 -27.99 -2.05
N LEU A 811 -22.48 -27.25 -2.91
CA LEU A 811 -22.39 -27.53 -4.35
C LEU A 811 -21.05 -28.18 -4.70
N ARG A 812 -21.09 -29.43 -5.15
CA ARG A 812 -19.91 -30.16 -5.62
C ARG A 812 -19.71 -29.95 -7.13
N PRO A 813 -18.51 -30.23 -7.66
CA PRO A 813 -18.25 -30.11 -9.09
C PRO A 813 -19.22 -30.93 -9.97
N GLU A 814 -19.69 -32.07 -9.46
CA GLU A 814 -20.67 -32.94 -10.11
C GLU A 814 -22.06 -32.30 -10.24
N ASP A 815 -22.46 -31.44 -9.29
CA ASP A 815 -23.74 -30.73 -9.31
C ASP A 815 -23.78 -29.59 -10.34
N LEU A 816 -22.59 -29.05 -10.68
CA LEU A 816 -22.43 -27.97 -11.67
C LEU A 816 -22.22 -28.50 -13.09
N ALA A 817 -22.17 -29.82 -13.28
CA ALA A 817 -21.95 -30.43 -14.58
C ALA A 817 -23.12 -30.12 -15.54
N GLY A 818 -22.82 -29.40 -16.62
CA GLY A 818 -23.82 -28.97 -17.60
C GLY A 818 -24.57 -27.69 -17.23
N ALA A 819 -24.18 -27.01 -16.15
CA ALA A 819 -24.70 -25.70 -15.79
C ALA A 819 -24.38 -24.67 -16.90
N PRO A 820 -25.27 -23.68 -17.15
CA PRO A 820 -24.94 -22.58 -18.04
C PRO A 820 -23.75 -21.76 -17.50
N SER A 821 -22.95 -21.20 -18.40
CA SER A 821 -21.96 -20.20 -18.00
C SER A 821 -22.67 -18.88 -17.68
N PHE A 822 -22.00 -17.95 -16.98
CA PHE A 822 -22.56 -16.62 -16.78
C PHE A 822 -22.93 -15.91 -18.10
N SER A 823 -22.13 -16.10 -19.15
CA SER A 823 -22.39 -15.50 -20.46
C SER A 823 -23.71 -15.98 -21.09
N ASP A 824 -24.14 -17.20 -20.77
CA ASP A 824 -25.41 -17.76 -21.24
C ASP A 824 -26.61 -17.07 -20.57
N VAL A 825 -26.50 -16.70 -19.29
CA VAL A 825 -27.63 -16.16 -18.50
C VAL A 825 -27.60 -14.63 -18.37
N ALA A 826 -26.57 -13.98 -18.88
CA ALA A 826 -26.37 -12.53 -18.77
C ALA A 826 -27.56 -11.72 -19.33
N GLY A 827 -28.16 -12.19 -20.43
CA GLY A 827 -29.37 -11.59 -21.01
C GLY A 827 -30.61 -11.77 -20.13
N ASP A 828 -30.81 -12.97 -19.57
CA ASP A 828 -31.92 -13.28 -18.66
C ASP A 828 -31.81 -12.44 -17.36
N LEU A 829 -30.61 -12.30 -16.80
CA LEU A 829 -30.35 -11.47 -15.63
C LEU A 829 -30.61 -9.98 -15.90
N ALA A 830 -30.15 -9.45 -17.03
CA ALA A 830 -30.40 -8.05 -17.37
C ALA A 830 -31.89 -7.74 -17.48
N ASP A 831 -32.69 -8.65 -18.06
CA ASP A 831 -34.14 -8.52 -18.16
C ASP A 831 -34.84 -8.59 -16.80
N LEU A 832 -34.34 -9.43 -15.87
CA LEU A 832 -34.88 -9.54 -14.52
C LEU A 832 -34.62 -8.29 -13.66
N LEU A 833 -33.49 -7.63 -13.88
CA LEU A 833 -33.06 -6.43 -13.13
C LEU A 833 -33.57 -5.13 -13.78
N ALA A 834 -33.96 -5.16 -15.05
CA ALA A 834 -34.41 -3.99 -15.79
C ALA A 834 -35.61 -3.31 -15.11
N GLY A 835 -35.52 -1.98 -14.96
CA GLY A 835 -36.62 -1.17 -14.45
C GLY A 835 -36.87 -1.29 -12.94
N ARG A 836 -35.98 -1.90 -12.16
CA ARG A 836 -36.17 -2.20 -10.73
C ARG A 836 -35.04 -1.67 -9.85
N VAL A 837 -35.32 -1.57 -8.54
CA VAL A 837 -34.29 -1.37 -7.51
C VAL A 837 -33.66 -2.72 -7.17
N VAL A 838 -32.35 -2.82 -7.32
CA VAL A 838 -31.60 -4.03 -7.00
C VAL A 838 -31.34 -4.06 -5.50
N VAL A 839 -31.75 -5.15 -4.86
CA VAL A 839 -31.66 -5.31 -3.40
C VAL A 839 -30.82 -6.54 -3.10
N ALA A 840 -30.00 -6.49 -2.07
CA ALA A 840 -29.39 -7.68 -1.50
C ALA A 840 -29.18 -7.48 0.00
N HIS A 841 -28.95 -8.57 0.74
CA HIS A 841 -28.65 -8.44 2.16
C HIS A 841 -27.33 -7.73 2.40
N ASN A 842 -26.30 -8.09 1.63
CA ASN A 842 -25.02 -7.40 1.60
C ASN A 842 -24.68 -6.92 0.18
N VAL A 843 -25.35 -5.87 -0.27
CA VAL A 843 -25.25 -5.39 -1.67
C VAL A 843 -23.82 -5.13 -2.15
N ARG A 844 -22.88 -4.82 -1.26
CA ARG A 844 -21.46 -4.65 -1.60
C ARG A 844 -20.83 -5.97 -2.04
N PHE A 845 -21.20 -7.08 -1.42
CA PHE A 845 -20.72 -8.41 -1.75
C PHE A 845 -21.34 -8.91 -3.05
N ASP A 846 -22.66 -9.07 -3.09
CA ASP A 846 -23.38 -9.66 -4.24
C ASP A 846 -23.12 -8.91 -5.54
N LEU A 847 -23.16 -7.57 -5.48
CA LEU A 847 -22.96 -6.74 -6.65
C LEU A 847 -21.52 -6.73 -7.15
N SER A 848 -20.54 -6.92 -6.26
CA SER A 848 -19.13 -7.01 -6.69
C SER A 848 -18.90 -8.22 -7.59
N PHE A 849 -19.57 -9.34 -7.30
CA PHE A 849 -19.54 -10.54 -8.13
C PHE A 849 -20.31 -10.36 -9.43
N LEU A 850 -21.53 -9.81 -9.35
CA LEU A 850 -22.35 -9.59 -10.53
C LEU A 850 -21.68 -8.62 -11.53
N ARG A 851 -21.08 -7.53 -11.04
CA ARG A 851 -20.32 -6.58 -11.87
C ARG A 851 -19.11 -7.24 -12.53
N ALA A 852 -18.32 -7.99 -11.74
CA ALA A 852 -17.15 -8.67 -12.27
C ALA A 852 -17.52 -9.72 -13.33
N GLU A 853 -18.64 -10.42 -13.19
CA GLU A 853 -19.11 -11.38 -14.19
C GLU A 853 -19.59 -10.69 -15.48
N PHE A 854 -20.29 -9.56 -15.39
CA PHE A 854 -20.64 -8.76 -16.58
C PHE A 854 -19.40 -8.17 -17.27
N GLU A 855 -18.43 -7.66 -16.51
CA GLU A 855 -17.16 -7.15 -17.03
C GLU A 855 -16.36 -8.22 -17.77
N ARG A 856 -16.35 -9.46 -17.25
CA ARG A 856 -15.65 -10.61 -17.87
C ARG A 856 -16.19 -10.97 -19.26
N ILE A 857 -17.46 -10.71 -19.52
CA ILE A 857 -18.07 -10.91 -20.84
C ILE A 857 -18.04 -9.64 -21.71
N GLY A 858 -17.31 -8.60 -21.28
CA GLY A 858 -17.18 -7.34 -22.00
C GLY A 858 -18.41 -6.44 -21.94
N ALA A 859 -19.32 -6.69 -20.98
CA ALA A 859 -20.53 -5.90 -20.81
C ALA A 859 -20.42 -5.02 -19.55
N LEU A 860 -20.46 -3.70 -19.73
CA LEU A 860 -20.49 -2.77 -18.60
C LEU A 860 -21.94 -2.61 -18.11
N PRO A 861 -22.27 -3.07 -16.88
CA PRO A 861 -23.62 -2.93 -16.35
C PRO A 861 -23.96 -1.46 -16.04
N PRO A 862 -25.23 -1.05 -16.18
CA PRO A 862 -25.65 0.30 -15.85
C PRO A 862 -25.56 0.54 -14.34
N ALA A 863 -25.59 1.80 -13.93
CA ALA A 863 -25.69 2.16 -12.52
C ALA A 863 -27.09 1.83 -11.98
N TRP A 864 -27.33 0.58 -11.60
CA TRP A 864 -28.58 0.15 -10.96
C TRP A 864 -28.81 0.87 -9.63
N PRO A 865 -30.04 1.28 -9.30
CA PRO A 865 -30.38 1.76 -7.97
C PRO A 865 -30.27 0.62 -6.96
N LEU A 866 -29.49 0.80 -5.90
CA LEU A 866 -29.15 -0.24 -4.94
C LEU A 866 -29.79 0.00 -3.58
N LEU A 867 -30.25 -1.07 -2.93
CA LEU A 867 -30.69 -1.09 -1.53
C LEU A 867 -30.03 -2.25 -0.78
N CYS A 868 -29.52 -1.97 0.42
CA CYS A 868 -28.88 -2.97 1.28
C CYS A 868 -29.75 -3.21 2.52
N THR A 869 -30.36 -4.40 2.66
CA THR A 869 -31.24 -4.65 3.82
C THR A 869 -30.46 -4.73 5.14
N MET A 870 -29.16 -5.08 5.10
CA MET A 870 -28.28 -5.02 6.26
C MET A 870 -28.02 -3.58 6.73
N GLU A 871 -27.79 -2.64 5.82
CA GLU A 871 -27.66 -1.21 6.18
C GLU A 871 -28.99 -0.61 6.63
N LEU A 872 -30.11 -1.11 6.11
CA LEU A 872 -31.44 -0.64 6.47
C LEU A 872 -31.78 -0.91 7.95
N ILE A 873 -31.14 -1.91 8.58
CA ILE A 873 -31.25 -2.18 10.03
C ILE A 873 -30.82 -0.97 10.87
N ASP A 874 -29.76 -0.26 10.47
CA ASP A 874 -29.25 0.90 11.20
C ASP A 874 -30.08 2.17 10.97
N ARG A 875 -30.83 2.22 9.87
CA ARG A 875 -31.64 3.37 9.46
C ARG A 875 -33.05 3.35 10.03
N LEU A 876 -33.54 2.17 10.42
CA LEU A 876 -34.87 2.00 10.99
C LEU A 876 -34.87 2.34 12.49
N PRO A 877 -35.83 3.15 12.97
CA PRO A 877 -35.89 3.52 14.39
C PRO A 877 -36.12 2.30 15.29
N GLY A 878 -35.20 2.03 16.22
CA GLY A 878 -35.34 1.00 17.25
C GLY A 878 -35.07 -0.45 16.80
N SER A 879 -34.52 -0.66 15.59
CA SER A 879 -34.06 -1.97 15.10
C SER A 879 -32.58 -2.25 15.41
N ALA A 880 -31.74 -1.22 15.55
CA ALA A 880 -30.31 -1.36 15.87
C ALA A 880 -30.04 -2.05 17.22
N ASP A 881 -30.98 -1.95 18.18
CA ASP A 881 -30.88 -2.60 19.50
C ASP A 881 -31.41 -4.05 19.51
N ARG A 882 -32.03 -4.53 18.41
CA ARG A 882 -32.77 -5.82 18.35
C ARG A 882 -32.22 -6.87 17.39
N ALA A 883 -31.32 -6.51 16.47
CA ALA A 883 -30.91 -7.40 15.38
C ALA A 883 -29.38 -7.44 15.19
N GLY A 884 -28.83 -8.65 15.02
CA GLY A 884 -27.49 -8.83 14.46
C GLY A 884 -27.46 -8.47 12.97
N ARG A 885 -26.24 -8.26 12.42
CA ARG A 885 -26.05 -7.86 11.01
C ARG A 885 -26.08 -9.04 10.03
N GLY A 886 -26.19 -10.28 10.50
CA GLY A 886 -26.35 -11.46 9.65
C GLY A 886 -27.80 -11.63 9.21
N LEU A 887 -28.01 -12.27 8.04
CA LEU A 887 -29.35 -12.47 7.48
C LEU A 887 -30.27 -13.24 8.44
N ALA A 888 -29.75 -14.29 9.08
CA ALA A 888 -30.50 -15.08 10.06
C ALA A 888 -30.95 -14.24 11.27
N ASP A 889 -30.05 -13.41 11.82
CA ASP A 889 -30.34 -12.55 12.97
C ASP A 889 -31.35 -11.46 12.60
N ALA A 890 -31.21 -10.87 11.40
CA ALA A 890 -32.13 -9.87 10.88
C ALA A 890 -33.52 -10.47 10.61
N CYS A 891 -33.58 -11.65 10.00
CA CYS A 891 -34.85 -12.36 9.80
C CYS A 891 -35.53 -12.69 11.13
N ALA A 892 -34.78 -13.20 12.12
CA ALA A 892 -35.32 -13.47 13.45
C ALA A 892 -35.88 -12.22 14.14
N ALA A 893 -35.17 -11.08 14.05
CA ALA A 893 -35.60 -9.82 14.66
C ALA A 893 -36.87 -9.23 14.02
N PHE A 894 -37.13 -9.52 12.75
CA PHE A 894 -38.31 -9.06 12.01
C PHE A 894 -39.39 -10.15 11.86
N GLY A 895 -39.25 -11.30 12.51
CA GLY A 895 -40.23 -12.39 12.48
C GLY A 895 -40.35 -13.10 11.13
N VAL A 896 -39.28 -13.08 10.32
CA VAL A 896 -39.19 -13.74 9.01
C VAL A 896 -38.55 -15.12 9.18
N GLU A 897 -39.20 -16.15 8.64
CA GLU A 897 -38.68 -17.52 8.69
C GLU A 897 -37.63 -17.74 7.59
N LEU A 898 -36.39 -18.07 7.98
CA LEU A 898 -35.31 -18.43 7.06
C LEU A 898 -35.38 -19.93 6.74
N ARG A 899 -35.81 -20.28 5.51
CA ARG A 899 -35.86 -21.67 5.03
C ARG A 899 -34.79 -21.91 3.97
N SER A 900 -34.11 -23.06 4.05
CA SER A 900 -33.02 -23.43 3.11
C SER A 900 -31.86 -22.41 3.08
N ALA A 901 -31.37 -22.05 4.27
CA ALA A 901 -30.21 -21.18 4.43
C ALA A 901 -29.00 -21.71 3.64
N HIS A 902 -28.19 -20.81 3.07
CA HIS A 902 -27.02 -21.13 2.24
C HIS A 902 -27.36 -21.73 0.86
N THR A 903 -28.52 -21.32 0.34
CA THR A 903 -28.85 -21.44 -1.08
C THR A 903 -29.22 -20.06 -1.60
N ALA A 904 -28.80 -19.71 -2.82
CA ALA A 904 -29.04 -18.37 -3.34
C ALA A 904 -30.55 -18.04 -3.36
N LEU A 905 -31.41 -19.01 -3.70
CA LEU A 905 -32.86 -18.80 -3.72
C LEU A 905 -33.47 -18.69 -2.31
N GLY A 906 -32.99 -19.50 -1.36
CA GLY A 906 -33.45 -19.44 0.03
C GLY A 906 -33.16 -18.07 0.66
N ASP A 907 -31.92 -17.60 0.48
CA ASP A 907 -31.44 -16.36 1.07
C ASP A 907 -32.02 -15.13 0.35
N ALA A 908 -32.21 -15.18 -0.98
CA ALA A 908 -32.94 -14.13 -1.71
C ALA A 908 -34.41 -14.02 -1.30
N ARG A 909 -35.10 -15.14 -1.03
CA ARG A 909 -36.50 -15.13 -0.56
C ARG A 909 -36.62 -14.59 0.86
N ALA A 910 -35.71 -14.99 1.74
CA ALA A 910 -35.65 -14.46 3.10
C ALA A 910 -35.34 -12.96 3.10
N THR A 911 -34.42 -12.52 2.25
CA THR A 911 -34.11 -11.10 2.05
C THR A 911 -35.32 -10.32 1.49
N ALA A 912 -36.10 -10.92 0.57
CA ALA A 912 -37.32 -10.30 0.05
C ALA A 912 -38.41 -10.14 1.13
N ALA A 913 -38.61 -11.16 1.97
CA ALA A 913 -39.54 -11.10 3.09
C ALA A 913 -39.08 -10.10 4.16
N LEU A 914 -37.77 -10.06 4.46
CA LEU A 914 -37.16 -9.07 5.35
C LEU A 914 -37.36 -7.65 4.82
N LEU A 915 -37.13 -7.42 3.53
CA LEU A 915 -37.37 -6.14 2.88
C LEU A 915 -38.83 -5.69 3.05
N ALA A 916 -39.80 -6.59 2.83
CA ALA A 916 -41.22 -6.27 3.01
C ALA A 916 -41.54 -5.85 4.45
N ALA A 917 -40.97 -6.56 5.45
CA ALA A 917 -41.12 -6.21 6.86
C ALA A 917 -40.45 -4.85 7.20
N GLN A 918 -39.26 -4.60 6.64
CA GLN A 918 -38.53 -3.34 6.81
C GLN A 918 -39.26 -2.14 6.16
N ILE A 919 -39.85 -2.32 4.98
CA ILE A 919 -40.69 -1.30 4.32
C ILE A 919 -41.92 -0.99 5.18
N ALA A 920 -42.60 -2.01 5.71
CA ALA A 920 -43.74 -1.83 6.60
C ALA A 920 -43.34 -1.08 7.90
N SER A 921 -42.16 -1.37 8.44
CA SER A 921 -41.62 -0.70 9.63
C SER A 921 -41.15 0.74 9.37
N ALA A 922 -40.70 1.06 8.15
CA ALA A 922 -40.21 2.39 7.79
C ALA A 922 -41.32 3.45 7.75
N GLY A 923 -42.56 3.03 7.52
CA GLY A 923 -43.72 3.94 7.46
C GLY A 923 -43.69 4.94 6.29
N THR A 924 -42.82 4.73 5.28
CA THR A 924 -42.68 5.57 4.10
C THR A 924 -43.01 4.80 2.82
N ALA A 925 -43.73 5.45 1.91
CA ALA A 925 -44.01 4.93 0.56
C ALA A 925 -42.92 5.35 -0.45
N ASN A 926 -41.95 6.16 -0.04
CA ASN A 926 -40.86 6.63 -0.88
C ASN A 926 -39.61 5.78 -0.66
N VAL A 927 -39.25 5.00 -1.70
CA VAL A 927 -38.11 4.10 -1.66
C VAL A 927 -36.76 4.82 -1.45
N LEU A 928 -36.68 6.12 -1.78
CA LEU A 928 -35.48 6.92 -1.55
C LEU A 928 -35.19 7.16 -0.07
N ASP A 929 -36.22 7.15 0.78
CA ASP A 929 -36.09 7.30 2.22
C ASP A 929 -35.48 6.04 2.88
N LEU A 930 -35.50 4.91 2.18
CA LEU A 930 -34.78 3.68 2.55
C LEU A 930 -33.28 3.78 2.23
N GLY A 931 -32.87 4.88 1.58
CA GLY A 931 -31.50 5.24 1.20
C GLY A 931 -30.96 4.45 0.02
N VAL A 932 -31.77 4.38 -1.04
CA VAL A 932 -31.40 3.86 -2.35
C VAL A 932 -30.45 4.80 -3.07
N THR A 933 -29.38 4.26 -3.67
CA THR A 933 -28.44 5.03 -4.50
C THR A 933 -27.97 4.26 -5.74
N PRO A 934 -27.86 4.91 -6.93
CA PRO A 934 -28.33 6.25 -7.29
C PRO A 934 -29.86 6.36 -7.32
N ALA A 935 -30.42 7.57 -7.20
CA ALA A 935 -31.86 7.84 -7.17
C ALA A 935 -32.50 7.86 -8.59
N ALA A 936 -32.10 6.95 -9.46
CA ALA A 936 -32.56 6.86 -10.83
C ALA A 936 -32.59 5.41 -11.33
N ILE A 937 -33.62 5.06 -12.10
CA ILE A 937 -33.71 3.78 -12.81
C ILE A 937 -33.02 3.96 -14.17
N PRO A 938 -31.99 3.16 -14.50
CA PRO A 938 -31.34 3.24 -15.80
C PRO A 938 -32.30 2.84 -16.92
N GLY A 939 -32.07 3.36 -18.13
CA GLY A 939 -32.79 2.94 -19.33
C GLY A 939 -32.57 1.45 -19.65
N PRO A 940 -33.34 0.88 -20.59
CA PRO A 940 -33.21 -0.52 -20.97
C PRO A 940 -31.77 -0.85 -21.36
N TRP A 941 -31.19 -1.85 -20.70
CA TRP A 941 -29.85 -2.34 -20.95
C TRP A 941 -29.89 -3.86 -21.03
N SER A 942 -29.30 -4.41 -22.08
CA SER A 942 -29.25 -5.85 -22.30
C SER A 942 -27.89 -6.21 -22.92
N PRO A 943 -27.06 -7.02 -22.24
CA PRO A 943 -25.72 -7.38 -22.70
C PRO A 943 -25.73 -8.54 -23.70
N ALA A 944 -26.82 -9.32 -23.74
CA ALA A 944 -27.04 -10.45 -24.63
C ALA A 944 -28.54 -10.74 -24.73
N ARG A 945 -28.98 -11.50 -25.74
CA ARG A 945 -30.37 -11.97 -25.78
C ARG A 945 -30.60 -13.00 -24.66
N PRO A 946 -31.75 -12.99 -23.96
CA PRO A 946 -32.10 -14.01 -22.97
C PRO A 946 -32.01 -15.41 -23.58
N SER A 947 -31.27 -16.31 -22.95
CA SER A 947 -31.07 -17.67 -23.46
C SER A 947 -32.12 -18.65 -22.92
N GLY A 948 -32.73 -18.35 -21.77
CA GLY A 948 -33.65 -19.25 -21.07
C GLY A 948 -32.99 -20.52 -20.53
N ARG A 949 -31.65 -20.60 -20.53
CA ARG A 949 -30.91 -21.75 -19.98
C ARG A 949 -30.85 -21.63 -18.46
N VAL A 950 -31.35 -22.66 -17.77
CA VAL A 950 -31.27 -22.77 -16.31
C VAL A 950 -30.90 -24.20 -15.92
N LEU A 951 -30.18 -24.35 -14.81
CA LEU A 951 -29.96 -25.62 -14.14
C LEU A 951 -30.29 -25.45 -12.66
N HIS A 952 -31.12 -26.33 -12.10
CA HIS A 952 -31.52 -26.29 -10.69
C HIS A 952 -30.82 -27.42 -9.91
N ARG A 953 -30.60 -27.20 -8.61
CA ARG A 953 -30.04 -28.23 -7.70
C ARG A 953 -30.90 -29.50 -7.79
N GLY A 954 -30.27 -30.65 -8.10
CA GLY A 954 -30.91 -31.97 -8.16
C GLY A 954 -31.70 -32.32 -9.44
N GLY A 955 -31.70 -31.49 -10.50
CA GLY A 955 -32.49 -31.74 -11.72
C GLY A 955 -31.68 -31.77 -13.02
N GLY A 956 -32.09 -32.62 -13.97
CA GLY A 956 -31.58 -32.60 -15.35
C GLY A 956 -32.07 -31.36 -16.13
N VAL A 957 -31.28 -30.90 -17.11
CA VAL A 957 -31.54 -29.69 -17.92
C VAL A 957 -32.95 -29.70 -18.54
N ALA A 958 -33.82 -28.78 -18.14
CA ALA A 958 -35.15 -28.58 -18.70
C ALA A 958 -35.34 -27.10 -19.16
N PRO A 959 -36.15 -26.82 -20.20
CA PRO A 959 -36.40 -25.45 -20.64
C PRO A 959 -37.21 -24.66 -19.59
N ALA A 960 -36.83 -23.40 -19.38
CA ALA A 960 -37.38 -22.52 -18.35
C ALA A 960 -38.92 -22.45 -18.37
N ARG A 961 -39.57 -22.91 -17.31
CA ARG A 961 -40.98 -22.59 -17.02
C ARG A 961 -41.05 -21.51 -15.95
N ARG A 962 -41.70 -20.39 -16.27
CA ARG A 962 -42.20 -19.43 -15.27
C ARG A 962 -43.21 -20.16 -14.38
N ILE A 963 -42.96 -20.22 -13.08
CA ILE A 963 -43.92 -20.72 -12.09
C ILE A 963 -44.87 -19.55 -11.75
N PRO A 964 -46.15 -19.59 -12.15
CA PRO A 964 -47.10 -18.55 -11.79
C PRO A 964 -47.55 -18.73 -10.34
N ALA A 965 -47.76 -17.64 -9.61
CA ALA A 965 -48.46 -17.68 -8.33
C ALA A 965 -49.95 -17.99 -8.56
N VAL A 966 -50.49 -19.03 -7.91
CA VAL A 966 -51.92 -19.40 -8.00
C VAL A 966 -52.72 -18.71 -6.90
N ARG A 967 -53.82 -18.06 -7.29
CA ARG A 967 -54.86 -17.56 -6.37
C ARG A 967 -55.94 -18.61 -6.15
N GLY A 968 -56.26 -18.87 -4.88
CA GLY A 968 -57.61 -19.21 -4.38
C GLY A 968 -58.09 -20.65 -4.55
N ALA A 969 -58.53 -21.24 -3.42
CA ALA A 969 -59.25 -22.51 -3.26
C ALA A 969 -58.45 -23.79 -3.62
N ASP A 970 -57.33 -24.01 -2.93
CA ASP A 970 -57.30 -24.93 -1.78
C ASP A 970 -55.91 -24.90 -1.13
N ALA A 971 -55.63 -23.85 -0.37
CA ALA A 971 -54.28 -23.61 0.15
C ALA A 971 -53.79 -24.72 1.09
N ALA A 972 -54.72 -25.38 1.79
CA ALA A 972 -54.42 -26.51 2.66
C ALA A 972 -54.12 -27.79 1.85
N GLU A 973 -54.95 -28.13 0.86
CA GLU A 973 -54.69 -29.31 0.01
C GLU A 973 -53.42 -29.13 -0.84
N THR A 974 -53.20 -27.93 -1.36
CA THR A 974 -52.02 -27.61 -2.18
C THR A 974 -50.77 -27.68 -1.33
N ALA A 975 -50.80 -27.10 -0.13
CA ALA A 975 -49.68 -27.21 0.80
C ALA A 975 -49.35 -28.65 1.20
N TYR A 976 -50.39 -29.47 1.40
CA TYR A 976 -50.19 -30.86 1.75
C TYR A 976 -49.66 -31.66 0.56
N ALA A 977 -50.17 -31.40 -0.65
CA ALA A 977 -49.63 -31.98 -1.88
C ALA A 977 -48.17 -31.59 -2.11
N ASP A 978 -47.82 -30.33 -1.88
CA ASP A 978 -46.43 -29.85 -2.00
C ASP A 978 -45.52 -30.52 -0.97
N ALA A 979 -45.98 -30.72 0.27
CA ALA A 979 -45.22 -31.43 1.29
C ALA A 979 -45.00 -32.92 0.93
N VAL A 980 -46.02 -33.58 0.34
CA VAL A 980 -45.92 -34.97 -0.14
C VAL A 980 -44.92 -35.07 -1.30
N VAL A 981 -44.97 -34.15 -2.26
CA VAL A 981 -44.03 -34.12 -3.39
C VAL A 981 -42.61 -33.87 -2.89
N LEU A 982 -42.42 -32.93 -1.96
CA LEU A 982 -41.11 -32.63 -1.38
C LEU A 982 -40.50 -33.85 -0.65
N ALA A 983 -41.33 -34.60 0.07
CA ALA A 983 -40.91 -35.82 0.78
C ALA A 983 -40.66 -37.02 -0.14
N LEU A 984 -41.24 -37.03 -1.36
CA LEU A 984 -40.95 -38.05 -2.37
C LEU A 984 -39.68 -37.69 -3.16
N ASP A 985 -39.48 -36.41 -3.46
CA ASP A 985 -38.31 -35.89 -4.18
C ASP A 985 -37.04 -35.87 -3.32
N SER A 986 -37.15 -36.01 -1.99
CA SER A 986 -36.02 -36.13 -1.05
C SER A 986 -35.36 -37.53 -1.03
N GLY A 987 -35.81 -38.46 -1.86
CA GLY A 987 -35.22 -39.81 -1.99
C GLY A 987 -35.96 -40.92 -1.23
N GLY A 988 -37.16 -40.63 -0.70
CA GLY A 988 -38.07 -41.58 -0.07
C GLY A 988 -38.57 -41.10 1.30
N ILE A 989 -39.76 -41.54 1.70
CA ILE A 989 -40.44 -41.06 2.92
C ILE A 989 -39.98 -41.85 4.15
N SER A 990 -39.36 -41.15 5.09
CA SER A 990 -38.94 -41.66 6.40
C SER A 990 -40.02 -41.51 7.48
N SER A 991 -39.81 -42.09 8.67
CA SER A 991 -40.71 -41.92 9.82
C SER A 991 -40.87 -40.46 10.24
N ALA A 992 -39.80 -39.67 10.16
CA ALA A 992 -39.84 -38.25 10.51
C ALA A 992 -40.67 -37.44 9.50
N GLU A 993 -40.56 -37.75 8.20
CA GLU A 993 -41.40 -37.14 7.16
C GLU A 993 -42.86 -37.60 7.28
N THR A 994 -43.10 -38.83 7.74
CA THR A 994 -44.45 -39.33 8.02
C THR A 994 -45.13 -38.52 9.12
N ASP A 995 -44.43 -38.27 10.23
CA ASP A 995 -44.92 -37.45 11.34
C ASP A 995 -45.14 -36.00 10.89
N HIS A 996 -44.24 -35.47 10.06
CA HIS A 996 -44.37 -34.13 9.51
C HIS A 996 -45.58 -34.01 8.56
N LEU A 997 -45.80 -35.00 7.69
CA LEU A 997 -46.98 -35.03 6.83
C LEU A 997 -48.27 -35.09 7.67
N LEU A 998 -48.31 -35.89 8.74
CA LEU A 998 -49.44 -35.91 9.67
C LEU A 998 -49.67 -34.56 10.34
N GLU A 999 -48.59 -33.89 10.76
CA GLU A 999 -48.66 -32.56 11.37
C GLU A 999 -49.16 -31.50 10.38
N VAL A 1000 -48.68 -31.52 9.14
CA VAL A 1000 -49.13 -30.59 8.08
C VAL A 1000 -50.59 -30.84 7.72
N ALA A 1001 -51.01 -32.11 7.60
CA ALA A 1001 -52.41 -32.45 7.33
C ALA A 1001 -53.34 -31.97 8.46
N ARG A 1002 -52.99 -32.23 9.72
CA ARG A 1002 -53.80 -31.86 10.90
C ARG A 1002 -53.80 -30.36 11.17
N SER A 1003 -52.64 -29.71 11.13
CA SER A 1003 -52.53 -28.27 11.38
C SER A 1003 -53.28 -27.42 10.34
N ARG A 1004 -53.53 -27.99 9.15
CA ARG A 1004 -54.25 -27.32 8.06
C ARG A 1004 -55.64 -27.88 7.79
N ASN A 1005 -56.15 -28.78 8.66
CA ASN A 1005 -57.45 -29.42 8.55
C ASN A 1005 -57.70 -30.08 7.18
N VAL A 1006 -56.70 -30.74 6.61
CA VAL A 1006 -56.85 -31.50 5.36
C VAL A 1006 -57.59 -32.80 5.68
N ASP A 1007 -58.67 -33.07 4.96
CA ASP A 1007 -59.49 -34.25 5.23
C ASP A 1007 -58.84 -35.55 4.70
N ASP A 1008 -59.24 -36.69 5.25
CA ASP A 1008 -58.68 -38.00 4.86
C ASP A 1008 -58.97 -38.38 3.39
N ALA A 1009 -60.10 -37.94 2.82
CA ALA A 1009 -60.43 -38.22 1.42
C ALA A 1009 -59.50 -37.45 0.47
N VAL A 1010 -59.07 -36.26 0.86
CA VAL A 1010 -58.12 -35.40 0.18
C VAL A 1010 -56.71 -35.96 0.32
N VAL A 1011 -56.30 -36.36 1.53
CA VAL A 1011 -55.02 -37.05 1.77
C VAL A 1011 -54.91 -38.29 0.88
N SER A 1012 -55.95 -39.14 0.86
CA SER A 1012 -56.05 -40.32 -0.01
C SER A 1012 -55.85 -39.98 -1.48
N ARG A 1013 -56.59 -38.99 -1.96
CA ARG A 1013 -56.58 -38.58 -3.36
C ARG A 1013 -55.23 -38.03 -3.78
N ILE A 1014 -54.55 -37.29 -2.90
CA ILE A 1014 -53.22 -36.75 -3.15
C ILE A 1014 -52.19 -37.88 -3.16
N HIS A 1015 -52.22 -38.80 -2.19
CA HIS A 1015 -51.30 -39.94 -2.14
C HIS A 1015 -51.44 -40.84 -3.38
N GLU A 1016 -52.66 -41.15 -3.80
CA GLU A 1016 -52.92 -41.90 -5.04
C GLU A 1016 -52.43 -41.15 -6.28
N ARG A 1017 -52.71 -39.84 -6.36
CA ARG A 1017 -52.31 -39.00 -7.51
C ARG A 1017 -50.79 -38.92 -7.65
N GLU A 1018 -50.08 -38.70 -6.55
CA GLU A 1018 -48.61 -38.56 -6.60
C GLU A 1018 -47.92 -39.93 -6.71
N SER A 1019 -48.48 -40.99 -6.10
CA SER A 1019 -47.97 -42.36 -6.29
C SER A 1019 -48.13 -42.88 -7.72
N ALA A 1020 -49.08 -42.33 -8.50
CA ALA A 1020 -49.27 -42.64 -9.91
C ALA A 1020 -48.39 -41.81 -10.86
N ARG A 1021 -47.75 -40.73 -10.38
CA ARG A 1021 -46.94 -39.80 -11.19
C ARG A 1021 -45.46 -40.16 -11.24
N GLY A 1022 -44.96 -41.00 -10.34
CA GLY A 1022 -43.55 -41.41 -10.27
C GLY A 1022 -43.36 -42.82 -9.68
N ASP A 1023 -42.15 -43.36 -9.80
CA ASP A 1023 -41.81 -44.71 -9.30
C ASP A 1023 -41.56 -44.66 -7.78
N VAL A 1024 -42.65 -44.63 -7.00
CA VAL A 1024 -42.59 -44.57 -5.53
C VAL A 1024 -42.19 -45.92 -4.96
N SER A 1025 -41.15 -45.94 -4.12
CA SER A 1025 -40.67 -47.16 -3.47
C SER A 1025 -41.73 -47.79 -2.57
N ASP A 1026 -41.70 -49.12 -2.41
CA ASP A 1026 -42.65 -49.85 -1.55
C ASP A 1026 -42.59 -49.40 -0.09
N GLU A 1027 -41.44 -48.89 0.35
CA GLU A 1027 -41.27 -48.31 1.69
C GLU A 1027 -41.98 -46.95 1.81
N SER A 1028 -41.83 -46.07 0.83
CA SER A 1028 -42.54 -44.78 0.82
C SER A 1028 -44.05 -44.94 0.71
N ARG A 1029 -44.55 -45.95 -0.03
CA ARG A 1029 -45.98 -46.28 -0.05
C ARG A 1029 -46.50 -46.71 1.32
N ARG A 1030 -45.76 -47.55 2.05
CA ARG A 1030 -46.14 -47.95 3.43
C ARG A 1030 -46.24 -46.75 4.36
N HIS A 1031 -45.35 -45.76 4.20
CA HIS A 1031 -45.37 -44.57 5.02
C HIS A 1031 -46.55 -43.64 4.69
N LEU A 1032 -46.91 -43.50 3.41
CA LEU A 1032 -48.14 -42.81 3.00
C LEU A 1032 -49.40 -43.52 3.53
N ASP A 1033 -49.45 -44.86 3.45
CA ASP A 1033 -50.54 -45.67 4.03
C ASP A 1033 -50.64 -45.49 5.55
N ILE A 1034 -49.51 -45.34 6.26
CA ILE A 1034 -49.47 -45.07 7.71
C ILE A 1034 -50.04 -43.68 8.01
N VAL A 1035 -49.65 -42.65 7.27
CA VAL A 1035 -50.24 -41.30 7.41
C VAL A 1035 -51.75 -41.38 7.20
N GLN A 1036 -52.19 -42.12 6.21
CA GLN A 1036 -53.61 -42.25 5.91
C GLN A 1036 -54.38 -43.02 6.99
N ALA A 1037 -53.83 -44.13 7.50
CA ALA A 1037 -54.45 -44.89 8.59
C ALA A 1037 -54.57 -44.05 9.89
N LEU A 1038 -53.57 -43.20 10.17
CA LEU A 1038 -53.53 -42.33 11.35
C LEU A 1038 -54.36 -41.04 11.20
N MET A 1039 -54.78 -40.70 9.99
CA MET A 1039 -55.78 -39.65 9.74
C MET A 1039 -57.21 -40.16 9.93
N ARG A 1040 -57.45 -41.48 9.86
CA ARG A 1040 -58.75 -42.12 10.10
C ARG A 1040 -59.02 -42.52 11.56
N SER A 1041 -57.97 -42.59 12.38
CA SER A 1041 -58.04 -42.84 13.84
C SER A 1041 -58.18 -41.55 14.62
#